data_AF-A0A1C5GJB6-F1
#
_entry.id   AF-A0A1C5GJB6-F1
#
_cell.length_a   1.000
_cell.length_b   1.000
_cell.length_c   1.000
_cell.angle_alpha   90.00
_cell.angle_beta   90.00
_cell.angle_gamma   90.00
#
_symmetry.space_group_name_H-M   'P 1'
#
loop_
_entity.id
_entity.type
_entity.pdbx_description
1 polymer ?
#
loop_
_entity_poly.entity_id
_entity_poly.type
_entity_poly.pdbx_seq_one_letter_code
_entity_poly.pdbx_strand_id
1 'polypeptide(L)'
;MTDLARAVDGRGIDRVPSTRRFDPRRHRRVPGLLDLWLVCGPRGRPALPSAPERPLDAPAVAELVRRTGDAADDVRILTDDGARHAELFTEVAGLLGHDVLVSPDGADIRQVLPGRTSDADDGPLHALPLDRVTRQPMDWLVLQPPGLATPLPGWFAVEDGLVRPRTGVVNLPLATGVALATRADFVARRATAHRLGATAPELVTVSVTARAGGFLIGDYSGTQQVRDAGHLAALLGELPLYGADLRLWLTWPSEPDEQAKLRAQAAELAETTGATIWTPPPGGRAELVDDHRHLRALDAAGGVAPWQAHRPRYADGPPAVDATPDGLLVPRSSRQRIVVATDAPDDTGTGDSAPDDAAPDGPAVAVPAPAPRPALAMEHRRAARYGPPWLRPGQQVTVTEFEAFVPVDGELERAAAEGVPTPELFLVAHLDPRSAPHRADLLRVRIAPGGAIPVQALRSHVPARLQYLLGAPDTYLLPAGRLDRARVRDGFRATDDGRLRPVDGLDGAALRIRSAPAGVSTGGLPHDVSRWPAHGARRAYALLPERSRGLAPGWLPLARRRPAARAGRLLVELRVPRGRTVDVEATADAVGELPLVRGRAQRLREAGVELILTSRSYDRIQVERVHRVRDGGWEPVPGVAAGPLPVVLRAAQSPPASGASASS
;
A
#
# COMPACT_ATOMS: atom_id res chain seq x y z
N MET A 1 16.46 -13.84 -25.51
CA MET A 1 17.17 -12.77 -26.24
C MET A 1 16.69 -12.77 -27.69
N THR A 2 15.60 -12.05 -27.96
CA THR A 2 14.94 -12.04 -29.27
C THR A 2 14.23 -10.70 -29.46
N ASP A 3 14.70 -9.94 -30.44
CA ASP A 3 14.09 -8.85 -31.24
C ASP A 3 13.24 -7.71 -30.64
N LEU A 4 13.10 -7.57 -29.32
CA LEU A 4 12.46 -6.38 -28.73
C LEU A 4 13.43 -5.26 -28.31
N ALA A 5 14.75 -5.49 -28.38
CA ALA A 5 15.75 -4.56 -27.83
C ALA A 5 16.38 -3.58 -28.84
N ARG A 6 16.01 -3.65 -30.13
CA ARG A 6 16.59 -2.80 -31.20
C ARG A 6 15.68 -1.70 -31.75
N ALA A 7 14.45 -1.56 -31.25
CA ALA A 7 13.49 -0.57 -31.79
C ALA A 7 13.45 0.77 -31.03
N VAL A 8 14.38 1.02 -30.10
CA VAL A 8 14.47 2.29 -29.35
C VAL A 8 15.87 2.90 -29.45
N ASP A 9 16.48 2.79 -30.64
CA ASP A 9 17.63 3.63 -30.99
C ASP A 9 17.12 4.98 -31.50
N GLY A 10 17.19 5.98 -30.62
CA GLY A 10 17.83 7.27 -30.91
C GLY A 10 17.32 8.17 -32.05
N ARG A 11 16.22 7.87 -32.75
CA ARG A 11 15.66 8.76 -33.77
C ARG A 11 14.13 8.74 -33.73
N GLY A 12 13.53 9.68 -33.01
CA GLY A 12 12.07 9.86 -33.03
C GLY A 12 11.47 10.91 -32.09
N ILE A 13 12.22 11.46 -31.13
CA ILE A 13 11.67 12.42 -30.15
C ILE A 13 11.69 13.88 -30.66
N ASP A 14 12.37 14.17 -31.78
CA ASP A 14 12.39 15.52 -32.40
C ASP A 14 11.12 15.91 -33.15
N ARG A 15 10.04 15.12 -33.08
CA ARG A 15 8.76 15.50 -33.68
C ARG A 15 7.75 15.84 -32.59
N VAL A 16 7.64 17.14 -32.34
CA VAL A 16 6.55 17.81 -31.64
C VAL A 16 5.22 17.20 -32.14
N PRO A 17 4.32 16.72 -31.25
CA PRO A 17 3.01 16.23 -31.65
C PRO A 17 2.30 17.29 -32.50
N SER A 18 1.63 16.92 -33.58
CA SER A 18 0.84 17.87 -34.37
C SER A 18 -0.33 18.37 -33.52
N THR A 19 -0.13 19.46 -32.79
CA THR A 19 -1.14 20.01 -31.89
C THR A 19 -2.19 20.75 -32.70
N ARG A 20 -3.42 20.21 -32.76
CA ARG A 20 -4.59 20.95 -33.26
C ARG A 20 -5.14 21.84 -32.13
N ARG A 21 -5.82 22.93 -32.50
CA ARG A 21 -6.69 23.70 -31.59
C ARG A 21 -7.65 22.71 -30.90
N PHE A 22 -7.87 22.88 -29.59
CA PHE A 22 -8.70 21.95 -28.80
C PHE A 22 -10.09 21.76 -29.43
N ASP A 23 -10.46 20.51 -29.70
CA ASP A 23 -11.78 20.11 -30.22
C ASP A 23 -12.56 19.35 -29.13
N PRO A 24 -13.61 19.94 -28.53
CA PRO A 24 -14.44 19.28 -27.53
C PRO A 24 -15.05 17.96 -28.00
N ARG A 25 -15.27 17.78 -29.32
CA ARG A 25 -15.89 16.57 -29.89
C ARG A 25 -14.94 15.37 -29.89
N ARG A 26 -13.64 15.63 -29.96
CA ARG A 26 -12.60 14.60 -29.93
C ARG A 26 -11.99 14.42 -28.53
N HIS A 27 -12.42 15.23 -27.57
CA HIS A 27 -11.88 15.21 -26.21
C HIS A 27 -12.31 13.96 -25.45
N ARG A 28 -11.32 13.24 -24.90
CA ARG A 28 -11.56 12.10 -24.04
C ARG A 28 -11.99 12.56 -22.66
N ARG A 29 -13.23 12.24 -22.31
CA ARG A 29 -13.72 12.35 -20.94
C ARG A 29 -13.07 11.30 -20.05
N VAL A 30 -12.68 11.73 -18.85
CA VAL A 30 -12.22 10.84 -17.79
C VAL A 30 -13.39 10.62 -16.81
N PRO A 31 -13.84 9.39 -16.56
CA PRO A 31 -14.93 9.14 -15.61
C PRO A 31 -14.63 9.74 -14.23
N GLY A 32 -15.61 10.43 -13.66
CA GLY A 32 -15.49 11.10 -12.35
C GLY A 32 -14.78 12.47 -12.38
N LEU A 33 -14.40 12.97 -13.56
CA LEU A 33 -13.71 14.25 -13.75
C LEU A 33 -14.51 15.15 -14.71
N LEU A 34 -15.00 16.27 -14.20
CA LEU A 34 -15.65 17.30 -15.00
C LEU A 34 -14.59 18.21 -15.64
N ASP A 35 -14.57 18.24 -16.96
CA ASP A 35 -13.73 19.17 -17.71
C ASP A 35 -14.47 20.48 -17.97
N LEU A 36 -14.00 21.58 -17.37
CA LEU A 36 -14.58 22.91 -17.55
C LEU A 36 -13.65 23.81 -18.36
N TRP A 37 -14.12 24.24 -19.53
CA TRP A 37 -13.35 25.10 -20.41
C TRP A 37 -13.54 26.58 -20.07
N LEU A 38 -12.44 27.29 -19.83
CA LEU A 38 -12.42 28.73 -19.58
C LEU A 38 -11.40 29.42 -20.50
N VAL A 39 -11.63 30.70 -20.77
CA VAL A 39 -10.72 31.58 -21.52
C VAL A 39 -10.34 32.79 -20.66
N CYS A 40 -9.24 33.46 -21.00
CA CYS A 40 -8.90 34.74 -20.40
C CYS A 40 -9.81 35.85 -20.94
N GLY A 41 -10.69 36.36 -20.10
CA GLY A 41 -11.54 37.54 -20.36
C GLY A 41 -10.87 38.86 -19.96
N PRO A 42 -11.65 39.96 -19.83
CA PRO A 42 -11.15 41.26 -19.45
C PRO A 42 -10.30 41.23 -18.17
N ARG A 43 -9.19 41.97 -18.19
CA ARG A 43 -8.21 42.03 -17.08
C ARG A 43 -7.58 40.67 -16.76
N GLY A 44 -7.60 39.73 -17.72
CA GLY A 44 -7.01 38.40 -17.59
C GLY A 44 -7.80 37.47 -16.68
N ARG A 45 -9.05 37.77 -16.31
CA ARG A 45 -9.86 36.89 -15.44
C ARG A 45 -10.50 35.73 -16.22
N PRO A 46 -10.76 34.57 -15.61
CA PRO A 46 -11.43 33.46 -16.29
C PRO A 46 -12.84 33.86 -16.75
N ALA A 47 -13.22 33.46 -17.96
CA ALA A 47 -14.55 33.68 -18.54
C ALA A 47 -14.97 32.47 -19.40
N LEU A 48 -16.27 32.38 -19.71
CA LEU A 48 -16.78 31.39 -20.66
C LEU A 48 -16.42 31.77 -22.11
N PRO A 49 -16.10 30.80 -22.99
CA PRO A 49 -15.88 31.08 -24.42
C PRO A 49 -17.05 31.75 -25.12
N SER A 50 -18.28 31.41 -24.70
CA SER A 50 -19.52 31.97 -25.26
C SER A 50 -19.82 33.39 -24.75
N ALA A 51 -19.13 33.84 -23.70
CA ALA A 51 -19.30 35.16 -23.10
C ALA A 51 -17.96 35.68 -22.53
N PRO A 52 -16.94 35.90 -23.39
CA PRO A 52 -15.58 36.22 -22.92
C PRO A 52 -15.51 37.55 -22.17
N GLU A 53 -16.43 38.49 -22.45
CA GLU A 53 -16.52 39.79 -21.79
C GLU A 53 -17.08 39.75 -20.36
N ARG A 54 -17.56 38.58 -19.91
CA ARG A 54 -18.15 38.39 -18.57
C ARG A 54 -17.20 37.54 -17.71
N PRO A 55 -16.31 38.17 -16.92
CA PRO A 55 -15.41 37.43 -16.04
C PRO A 55 -16.21 36.70 -14.96
N LEU A 56 -15.75 35.52 -14.59
CA LEU A 56 -16.33 34.68 -13.54
C LEU A 56 -15.52 34.86 -12.25
N ASP A 57 -16.23 34.90 -11.13
CA ASP A 57 -15.67 34.71 -9.79
C ASP A 57 -15.82 33.25 -9.35
N ALA A 58 -15.28 32.91 -8.17
CA ALA A 58 -15.33 31.54 -7.66
C ALA A 58 -16.77 31.02 -7.45
N PRO A 59 -17.72 31.78 -6.87
CA PRO A 59 -19.12 31.35 -6.78
C PRO A 59 -19.76 31.06 -8.13
N ALA A 60 -19.53 31.88 -9.15
CA ALA A 60 -20.06 31.66 -10.49
C ALA A 60 -19.47 30.41 -11.16
N VAL A 61 -18.17 30.15 -10.97
CA VAL A 61 -17.52 28.92 -11.46
C VAL A 61 -18.08 27.69 -10.74
N ALA A 62 -18.20 27.72 -9.40
CA ALA A 62 -18.74 26.61 -8.63
C ALA A 62 -20.21 26.30 -9.01
N GLU A 63 -21.01 27.33 -9.25
CA GLU A 63 -22.39 27.16 -9.71
C GLU A 63 -22.47 26.56 -11.12
N LEU A 64 -21.56 26.97 -12.00
CA LEU A 64 -21.45 26.36 -13.32
C LEU A 64 -21.10 24.86 -13.23
N VAL A 65 -20.17 24.49 -12.36
CA VAL A 65 -19.80 23.09 -12.09
C VAL A 65 -21.02 22.30 -11.61
N ARG A 66 -21.72 22.78 -10.58
CA ARG A 66 -22.90 22.09 -10.01
C ARG A 66 -24.03 21.87 -11.03
N ARG A 67 -24.20 22.79 -11.98
CA ARG A 67 -25.22 22.64 -13.04
C ARG A 67 -24.83 21.69 -14.16
N THR A 68 -23.53 21.42 -14.33
CA THR A 68 -23.00 20.73 -15.52
C THR A 68 -22.48 19.32 -15.21
N GLY A 69 -21.89 19.11 -14.04
CA GLY A 69 -21.30 17.83 -13.63
C GLY A 69 -22.09 17.12 -12.53
N ASP A 70 -21.65 15.92 -12.19
CA ASP A 70 -22.19 15.19 -11.05
C ASP A 70 -21.63 15.78 -9.74
N ALA A 71 -22.43 15.72 -8.67
CA ALA A 71 -22.06 16.26 -7.35
C ALA A 71 -20.86 15.56 -6.68
N ALA A 72 -20.27 14.55 -7.32
CA ALA A 72 -19.11 13.83 -6.83
C ALA A 72 -17.91 13.95 -7.78
N ASP A 73 -18.00 14.74 -8.85
CA ASP A 73 -16.93 14.93 -9.81
C ASP A 73 -15.86 15.90 -9.29
N ASP A 74 -14.59 15.56 -9.48
CA ASP A 74 -13.50 16.51 -9.35
C ASP A 74 -13.52 17.37 -10.62
N VAL A 75 -12.92 18.56 -10.56
CA VAL A 75 -12.99 19.50 -11.69
C VAL A 75 -11.61 19.64 -12.30
N ARG A 76 -11.51 19.62 -13.62
CA ARG A 76 -10.31 20.05 -14.35
C ARG A 76 -10.62 21.28 -15.18
N ILE A 77 -9.96 22.38 -14.86
CA ILE A 77 -10.11 23.65 -15.56
C ILE A 77 -9.19 23.64 -16.78
N LEU A 78 -9.80 23.61 -17.96
CA LEU A 78 -9.12 23.70 -19.23
C LEU A 78 -8.95 25.19 -19.60
N THR A 79 -7.92 25.82 -19.04
CA THR A 79 -7.44 27.16 -19.42
C THR A 79 -5.93 27.16 -19.54
N ASP A 80 -5.37 27.99 -20.42
CA ASP A 80 -3.93 28.25 -20.41
C ASP A 80 -3.54 29.04 -19.14
N ASP A 81 -2.31 28.87 -18.66
CA ASP A 81 -1.76 29.54 -17.46
C ASP A 81 -2.68 29.50 -16.20
N GLY A 82 -3.36 28.39 -15.96
CA GLY A 82 -4.40 28.27 -14.92
C GLY A 82 -3.90 28.57 -13.50
N ALA A 83 -2.63 28.31 -13.23
CA ALA A 83 -1.97 28.64 -11.96
C ALA A 83 -2.01 30.13 -11.60
N ARG A 84 -2.14 31.03 -12.59
CA ARG A 84 -2.29 32.48 -12.33
C ARG A 84 -3.59 32.83 -11.59
N HIS A 85 -4.54 31.91 -11.57
CA HIS A 85 -5.81 32.03 -10.88
C HIS A 85 -5.94 31.03 -9.73
N ALA A 86 -4.82 30.56 -9.16
CA ALA A 86 -4.81 29.56 -8.11
C ALA A 86 -5.65 29.96 -6.89
N GLU A 87 -5.65 31.24 -6.48
CA GLU A 87 -6.48 31.72 -5.37
C GLU A 87 -7.98 31.53 -5.65
N LEU A 88 -8.45 31.97 -6.82
CA LEU A 88 -9.83 31.82 -7.26
C LEU A 88 -10.22 30.34 -7.33
N PHE A 89 -9.39 29.49 -7.94
CA PHE A 89 -9.71 28.07 -8.09
C PHE A 89 -9.56 27.26 -6.79
N THR A 90 -8.76 27.74 -5.85
CA THR A 90 -8.72 27.21 -4.47
C THR A 90 -10.02 27.54 -3.73
N GLU A 91 -10.58 28.74 -3.91
CA GLU A 91 -11.90 29.09 -3.39
C GLU A 91 -13.00 28.22 -4.04
N VAL A 92 -12.92 27.97 -5.35
CA VAL A 92 -13.82 27.02 -6.04
C VAL A 92 -13.72 25.62 -5.41
N ALA A 93 -12.51 25.11 -5.16
CA ALA A 93 -12.30 23.83 -4.49
C ALA A 93 -12.97 23.82 -3.10
N GLY A 94 -12.84 24.91 -2.35
CA GLY A 94 -13.52 25.13 -1.06
C GLY A 94 -15.05 25.07 -1.17
N LEU A 95 -15.63 25.79 -2.13
CA LEU A 95 -17.09 25.86 -2.36
C LEU A 95 -17.69 24.54 -2.84
N LEU A 96 -16.90 23.72 -3.54
CA LEU A 96 -17.32 22.42 -4.06
C LEU A 96 -17.04 21.28 -3.06
N GLY A 97 -16.03 21.40 -2.20
CA GLY A 97 -15.54 20.29 -1.40
C GLY A 97 -14.79 19.22 -2.21
N HIS A 98 -14.33 19.57 -3.42
CA HIS A 98 -13.67 18.66 -4.36
C HIS A 98 -12.30 19.18 -4.80
N ASP A 99 -11.46 18.29 -5.33
CA ASP A 99 -10.18 18.67 -5.91
C ASP A 99 -10.41 19.38 -7.25
N VAL A 100 -9.62 20.44 -7.51
CA VAL A 100 -9.64 21.20 -8.76
C VAL A 100 -8.26 21.14 -9.40
N LEU A 101 -8.18 20.60 -10.62
CA LEU A 101 -6.97 20.49 -11.42
C LEU A 101 -6.85 21.71 -12.35
N VAL A 102 -5.71 22.38 -12.33
CA VAL A 102 -5.41 23.53 -13.19
C VAL A 102 -4.07 23.34 -13.91
N SER A 103 -3.90 23.98 -15.07
CA SER A 103 -2.62 23.97 -15.77
C SER A 103 -1.58 24.84 -15.02
N PRO A 104 -0.28 24.49 -15.05
CA PRO A 104 0.78 25.33 -14.48
C PRO A 104 0.91 26.70 -15.17
N ASP A 105 1.65 27.62 -14.54
CA ASP A 105 2.05 28.87 -15.21
C ASP A 105 3.02 28.57 -16.36
N GLY A 106 2.89 29.29 -17.47
CA GLY A 106 3.64 29.05 -18.70
C GLY A 106 3.14 27.88 -19.55
N ALA A 107 1.99 27.29 -19.22
CA ALA A 107 1.45 26.14 -19.92
C ALA A 107 0.41 26.51 -20.99
N ASP A 108 0.54 25.88 -22.15
CA ASP A 108 -0.49 25.80 -23.19
C ASP A 108 -1.21 24.45 -23.09
N ILE A 109 -2.55 24.45 -22.98
CA ILE A 109 -3.31 23.20 -23.04
C ILE A 109 -3.47 22.77 -24.51
N ARG A 110 -3.12 21.51 -24.78
CA ARG A 110 -3.22 20.87 -26.09
C ARG A 110 -3.92 19.51 -25.98
N GLN A 111 -4.40 19.02 -27.12
CA GLN A 111 -4.98 17.68 -27.24
C GLN A 111 -3.97 16.73 -27.89
N VAL A 112 -3.71 15.60 -27.24
CA VAL A 112 -2.73 14.61 -27.71
C VAL A 112 -3.29 13.18 -27.68
N LEU A 113 -2.82 12.34 -28.60
CA LEU A 113 -3.08 10.90 -28.59
C LEU A 113 -1.96 10.21 -27.80
N PRO A 114 -2.21 9.54 -26.66
CA PRO A 114 -1.15 8.94 -25.88
C PRO A 114 -0.58 7.71 -26.60
N GLY A 115 0.73 7.71 -26.85
CA GLY A 115 1.51 6.50 -27.15
C GLY A 115 1.39 5.91 -28.56
N ARG A 116 1.11 6.68 -29.62
CA ARG A 116 1.13 6.17 -31.02
C ARG A 116 1.76 7.13 -32.03
N THR A 117 2.40 6.53 -33.05
CA THR A 117 2.80 7.15 -34.32
C THR A 117 1.57 7.47 -35.18
N SER A 118 1.67 8.49 -36.03
CA SER A 118 0.60 9.32 -36.60
C SER A 118 -0.52 8.67 -37.42
N ASP A 119 -0.54 7.37 -37.65
CA ASP A 119 -1.31 6.80 -38.77
C ASP A 119 -2.72 6.33 -38.41
N ALA A 120 -3.19 6.59 -37.19
CA ALA A 120 -4.59 6.35 -36.78
C ALA A 120 -5.19 7.61 -36.16
N ASP A 121 -5.68 8.51 -37.01
CA ASP A 121 -6.15 9.87 -36.66
C ASP A 121 -7.56 9.90 -36.02
N ASP A 122 -8.11 8.76 -35.57
CA ASP A 122 -9.53 8.63 -35.15
C ASP A 122 -9.76 8.33 -33.66
N GLY A 123 -8.71 8.28 -32.83
CA GLY A 123 -8.87 8.05 -31.39
C GLY A 123 -9.24 9.32 -30.59
N PRO A 124 -9.86 9.16 -29.39
CA PRO A 124 -10.15 10.29 -28.50
C PRO A 124 -8.86 10.86 -27.90
N LEU A 125 -8.73 12.18 -27.92
CA LEU A 125 -7.54 12.94 -27.53
C LEU A 125 -7.61 13.35 -26.05
N HIS A 126 -6.47 13.36 -25.37
CA HIS A 126 -6.36 13.79 -23.97
C HIS A 126 -5.93 15.25 -23.89
N ALA A 127 -6.49 16.01 -22.95
CA ALA A 127 -5.97 17.32 -22.59
C ALA A 127 -4.64 17.17 -21.84
N LEU A 128 -3.63 17.90 -22.31
CA LEU A 128 -2.26 17.88 -21.79
C LEU A 128 -1.73 19.31 -21.65
N PRO A 129 -1.25 19.75 -20.48
CA PRO A 129 -0.51 20.99 -20.33
C PRO A 129 0.88 20.79 -20.94
N LEU A 130 1.26 21.65 -21.88
CA LEU A 130 2.60 21.69 -22.44
C LEU A 130 3.27 22.99 -22.05
N ASP A 131 4.51 22.93 -21.60
CA ASP A 131 5.34 24.12 -21.43
C ASP A 131 5.41 24.88 -22.77
N ARG A 132 5.07 26.16 -22.75
CA ARG A 132 4.91 26.98 -23.96
C ARG A 132 6.19 27.09 -24.77
N VAL A 133 7.34 27.06 -24.10
CA VAL A 133 8.66 27.26 -24.71
C VAL A 133 9.25 25.93 -25.19
N THR A 134 9.36 24.97 -24.29
CA THR A 134 10.03 23.69 -24.51
C THR A 134 9.13 22.64 -25.15
N ARG A 135 7.80 22.87 -25.15
CA ARG A 135 6.76 21.92 -25.57
C ARG A 135 6.78 20.60 -24.81
N GLN A 136 7.46 20.54 -23.66
CA GLN A 136 7.45 19.35 -22.81
C GLN A 136 6.15 19.26 -22.01
N PRO A 137 5.64 18.04 -21.75
CA PRO A 137 4.51 17.84 -20.86
C PRO A 137 4.78 18.39 -19.45
N MET A 138 3.78 19.07 -18.88
CA MET A 138 3.79 19.51 -17.49
C MET A 138 2.65 18.85 -16.72
N ASP A 139 2.88 18.52 -15.45
CA ASP A 139 1.84 17.97 -14.59
C ASP A 139 0.82 19.03 -14.17
N TRP A 140 -0.45 18.65 -14.15
CA TRP A 140 -1.53 19.46 -13.60
C TRP A 140 -1.27 19.78 -12.12
N LEU A 141 -1.57 21.02 -11.73
CA LEU A 141 -1.59 21.40 -10.32
C LEU A 141 -2.93 20.98 -9.71
N VAL A 142 -2.89 20.25 -8.60
CA VAL A 142 -4.08 19.84 -7.85
C VAL A 142 -4.31 20.82 -6.71
N LEU A 143 -5.36 21.62 -6.81
CA LEU A 143 -5.83 22.53 -5.78
C LEU A 143 -6.87 21.80 -4.92
N GLN A 144 -6.61 21.71 -3.63
CA GLN A 144 -7.48 21.03 -2.68
C GLN A 144 -8.32 22.05 -1.89
N PRO A 145 -9.50 21.66 -1.37
CA PRO A 145 -10.27 22.53 -0.49
C PRO A 145 -9.41 22.94 0.73
N PRO A 146 -9.29 24.23 1.09
CA PRO A 146 -8.33 24.69 2.11
C PRO A 146 -8.40 23.97 3.46
N GLY A 147 -9.60 23.67 3.96
CA GLY A 147 -9.80 22.94 5.21
C GLY A 147 -9.60 21.42 5.13
N LEU A 148 -9.41 20.88 3.92
CA LEU A 148 -9.30 19.45 3.63
C LEU A 148 -7.99 19.12 2.89
N ALA A 149 -7.06 20.07 2.83
CA ALA A 149 -5.79 19.90 2.13
C ALA A 149 -4.88 18.90 2.88
N THR A 150 -4.31 17.96 2.14
CA THR A 150 -3.43 16.90 2.66
C THR A 150 -2.40 16.47 1.61
N PRO A 151 -1.24 15.93 2.03
CA PRO A 151 -0.28 15.30 1.12
C PRO A 151 -0.74 13.92 0.62
N LEU A 152 -1.88 13.41 1.08
CA LEU A 152 -2.38 12.09 0.67
C LEU A 152 -2.84 12.10 -0.80
N PRO A 153 -2.75 10.95 -1.49
CA PRO A 153 -3.10 10.86 -2.90
C PRO A 153 -4.56 11.25 -3.17
N GLY A 154 -4.79 11.95 -4.29
CA GLY A 154 -6.13 12.22 -4.82
C GLY A 154 -6.78 11.05 -5.55
N TRP A 155 -8.01 11.24 -6.02
CA TRP A 155 -8.75 10.23 -6.80
C TRP A 155 -8.03 9.90 -8.12
N PHE A 156 -7.49 10.94 -8.73
CA PHE A 156 -6.71 10.86 -9.96
C PHE A 156 -5.22 10.84 -9.67
N ALA A 157 -4.47 10.12 -10.49
CA ALA A 157 -3.04 10.27 -10.64
C ALA A 157 -2.76 11.26 -11.77
N VAL A 158 -1.81 12.16 -11.54
CA VAL A 158 -1.29 13.09 -12.56
C VAL A 158 0.14 12.65 -12.83
N GLU A 159 0.43 12.25 -14.06
CA GLU A 159 1.75 11.78 -14.45
C GLU A 159 2.01 12.10 -15.93
N ASP A 160 3.15 12.75 -16.22
CA ASP A 160 3.52 13.24 -17.55
C ASP A 160 2.41 14.11 -18.18
N GLY A 161 1.77 14.94 -17.35
CA GLY A 161 0.64 15.80 -17.70
C GLY A 161 -0.68 15.07 -18.01
N LEU A 162 -0.72 13.74 -17.91
CA LEU A 162 -1.95 12.97 -18.10
C LEU A 162 -2.67 12.77 -16.77
N VAL A 163 -3.98 13.00 -16.77
CA VAL A 163 -4.86 12.69 -15.65
C VAL A 163 -5.45 11.31 -15.86
N ARG A 164 -5.22 10.39 -14.91
CA ARG A 164 -5.72 9.01 -14.97
C ARG A 164 -6.43 8.67 -13.67
N PRO A 165 -7.61 8.01 -13.73
CA PRO A 165 -8.21 7.48 -12.52
C PRO A 165 -7.25 6.43 -11.96
N ARG A 166 -7.11 6.40 -10.63
CA ARG A 166 -6.47 5.26 -9.97
C ARG A 166 -7.29 4.00 -10.22
N THR A 167 -6.76 2.83 -9.86
CA THR A 167 -7.42 1.55 -10.12
C THR A 167 -7.50 0.70 -8.87
N GLY A 168 -8.54 -0.12 -8.78
CA GLY A 168 -8.77 -0.99 -7.63
C GLY A 168 -9.60 -0.32 -6.54
N VAL A 169 -9.66 -0.96 -5.38
CA VAL A 169 -10.39 -0.47 -4.21
C VAL A 169 -9.84 0.89 -3.78
N VAL A 170 -10.73 1.81 -3.43
CA VAL A 170 -10.35 3.12 -2.91
C VAL A 170 -9.86 2.94 -1.48
N ASN A 171 -8.55 3.03 -1.31
CA ASN A 171 -7.91 3.00 -0.02
C ASN A 171 -7.00 4.20 0.16
N LEU A 172 -6.96 4.69 1.39
CA LEU A 172 -6.15 5.79 1.84
C LEU A 172 -5.29 5.28 2.99
N PRO A 173 -3.99 5.59 3.00
CA PRO A 173 -3.13 5.11 4.06
C PRO A 173 -3.47 5.77 5.40
N LEU A 174 -3.39 4.99 6.47
CA LEU A 174 -3.35 5.49 7.84
C LEU A 174 -1.97 5.21 8.43
N ALA A 175 -1.64 5.87 9.54
CA ALA A 175 -0.37 5.63 10.25
C ALA A 175 -0.22 4.14 10.64
N THR A 176 -1.30 3.52 11.11
CA THR A 176 -1.41 2.07 11.32
C THR A 176 -2.72 1.55 10.71
N GLY A 177 -2.66 1.10 9.45
CA GLY A 177 -3.79 0.48 8.76
C GLY A 177 -4.27 1.26 7.53
N VAL A 178 -5.58 1.26 7.28
CA VAL A 178 -6.16 1.72 6.01
C VAL A 178 -7.53 2.37 6.20
N ALA A 179 -7.80 3.45 5.47
CA ALA A 179 -9.12 4.02 5.34
C ALA A 179 -9.71 3.68 3.97
N LEU A 180 -10.82 2.94 3.96
CA LEU A 180 -11.63 2.71 2.78
C LEU A 180 -12.53 3.94 2.57
N ALA A 181 -12.67 4.34 1.31
CA ALA A 181 -13.53 5.45 0.93
C ALA A 181 -14.43 5.06 -0.25
N THR A 182 -15.41 5.91 -0.51
CA THR A 182 -16.21 5.90 -1.73
C THR A 182 -15.94 7.19 -2.50
N ARG A 183 -16.50 7.32 -3.71
CA ARG A 183 -16.39 8.58 -4.46
C ARG A 183 -16.97 9.76 -3.68
N ALA A 184 -18.12 9.55 -3.03
CA ALA A 184 -18.88 10.61 -2.38
C ALA A 184 -18.19 11.20 -1.14
N ASP A 185 -17.44 10.40 -0.38
CA ASP A 185 -16.79 10.83 0.85
C ASP A 185 -15.26 10.93 0.74
N PHE A 186 -14.68 10.71 -0.44
CA PHE A 186 -13.24 10.59 -0.63
C PHE A 186 -12.44 11.76 -0.04
N VAL A 187 -12.80 13.01 -0.37
CA VAL A 187 -12.04 14.20 0.04
C VAL A 187 -12.08 14.39 1.56
N ALA A 188 -13.27 14.25 2.15
CA ALA A 188 -13.44 14.31 3.60
C ALA A 188 -12.69 13.14 4.29
N ARG A 189 -12.79 11.92 3.76
CA ARG A 189 -12.11 10.73 4.28
C ARG A 189 -10.59 10.88 4.20
N ARG A 190 -10.06 11.50 3.14
CA ARG A 190 -8.64 11.80 2.96
C ARG A 190 -8.16 12.80 4.00
N ALA A 191 -8.90 13.88 4.22
CA ALA A 191 -8.59 14.84 5.27
C ALA A 191 -8.58 14.21 6.67
N THR A 192 -9.60 13.41 6.99
CA THR A 192 -9.68 12.76 8.30
C THR A 192 -8.63 11.65 8.48
N ALA A 193 -8.32 10.89 7.43
CA ALA A 193 -7.23 9.91 7.42
C ALA A 193 -5.86 10.55 7.72
N HIS A 194 -5.58 11.71 7.11
CA HIS A 194 -4.32 12.44 7.35
C HIS A 194 -4.19 12.97 8.79
N ARG A 195 -5.31 13.37 9.40
CA ARG A 195 -5.32 13.89 10.79
C ARG A 195 -5.15 12.79 11.84
N LEU A 196 -5.48 11.53 11.52
CA LEU A 196 -5.33 10.42 12.46
C LEU A 196 -3.85 10.12 12.74
N GLY A 197 -3.46 10.11 14.01
CA GLY A 197 -2.11 9.82 14.46
C GLY A 197 -1.85 8.32 14.63
N ALA A 198 -0.57 7.96 14.80
CA ALA A 198 -0.20 6.62 15.24
C ALA A 198 -0.54 6.48 16.74
N THR A 199 -1.60 5.74 17.08
CA THR A 199 -2.05 5.63 18.47
C THR A 199 -1.37 4.50 19.23
N ALA A 200 -1.09 3.38 18.56
CA ALA A 200 -0.34 2.25 19.08
C ALA A 200 0.14 1.37 17.90
N PRO A 201 1.38 0.86 17.90
CA PRO A 201 1.88 0.00 16.83
C PRO A 201 1.12 -1.33 16.73
N GLU A 202 0.60 -1.82 17.84
CA GLU A 202 -0.16 -3.08 17.95
C GLU A 202 -1.62 -2.94 17.48
N LEU A 203 -2.10 -1.70 17.25
CA LEU A 203 -3.49 -1.41 16.87
C LEU A 203 -3.59 -1.04 15.39
N VAL A 204 -4.18 -1.92 14.60
CA VAL A 204 -4.51 -1.65 13.19
C VAL A 204 -5.85 -0.95 13.11
N THR A 205 -5.92 0.22 12.47
CA THR A 205 -7.17 0.93 12.23
C THR A 205 -7.67 0.68 10.82
N VAL A 206 -8.94 0.29 10.70
CA VAL A 206 -9.63 0.19 9.41
C VAL A 206 -10.81 1.16 9.43
N SER A 207 -10.74 2.21 8.61
CA SER A 207 -11.89 3.09 8.40
C SER A 207 -12.77 2.50 7.30
N VAL A 208 -14.06 2.33 7.59
CA VAL A 208 -15.01 1.72 6.65
C VAL A 208 -16.40 2.27 6.92
N THR A 209 -17.17 2.49 5.86
CA THR A 209 -18.57 2.88 5.97
C THR A 209 -19.42 1.61 6.11
N ALA A 210 -20.29 1.56 7.11
CA ALA A 210 -21.25 0.48 7.26
C ALA A 210 -22.60 0.87 6.63
N ARG A 211 -23.23 -0.06 5.90
CA ARG A 211 -24.53 0.14 5.27
C ARG A 211 -25.22 -1.20 5.03
N ALA A 212 -26.54 -1.27 5.22
CA ALA A 212 -27.33 -2.49 4.99
C ALA A 212 -26.79 -3.70 5.78
N GLY A 213 -26.25 -3.45 6.99
CA GLY A 213 -25.64 -4.47 7.84
C GLY A 213 -24.29 -5.04 7.38
N GLY A 214 -23.66 -4.46 6.33
CA GLY A 214 -22.34 -4.86 5.84
C GLY A 214 -21.39 -3.68 5.64
N PHE A 215 -20.29 -3.91 4.93
CA PHE A 215 -19.22 -2.94 4.70
C PHE A 215 -19.29 -2.38 3.28
N LEU A 216 -19.45 -1.06 3.13
CA LEU A 216 -19.47 -0.41 1.83
C LEU A 216 -18.05 -0.21 1.30
N ILE A 217 -17.76 -0.82 0.16
CA ILE A 217 -16.43 -0.81 -0.48
C ILE A 217 -16.54 -0.17 -1.85
N GLY A 218 -15.83 0.94 -2.05
CA GLY A 218 -15.72 1.64 -3.32
C GLY A 218 -14.49 1.23 -4.12
N ASP A 219 -14.54 1.42 -5.44
CA ASP A 219 -13.37 1.40 -6.32
C ASP A 219 -13.18 2.73 -7.05
N TYR A 220 -11.98 2.94 -7.59
CA TYR A 220 -11.63 4.18 -8.29
C TYR A 220 -12.35 4.36 -9.65
N SER A 221 -13.15 3.39 -10.08
CA SER A 221 -14.07 3.57 -11.22
C SER A 221 -15.39 4.24 -10.80
N GLY A 222 -15.58 4.47 -9.51
CA GLY A 222 -16.79 5.06 -8.93
C GLY A 222 -17.84 4.02 -8.55
N THR A 223 -17.57 2.72 -8.73
CA THR A 223 -18.50 1.68 -8.29
C THR A 223 -18.36 1.44 -6.79
N GLN A 224 -19.47 1.05 -6.15
CA GLN A 224 -19.49 0.73 -4.73
C GLN A 224 -20.42 -0.46 -4.48
N GLN A 225 -20.03 -1.32 -3.54
CA GLN A 225 -20.81 -2.50 -3.17
C GLN A 225 -20.75 -2.74 -1.68
N VAL A 226 -21.87 -3.16 -1.10
CA VAL A 226 -21.89 -3.67 0.29
C VAL A 226 -21.35 -5.10 0.28
N ARG A 227 -20.39 -5.36 1.15
CA ARG A 227 -19.63 -6.60 1.24
C ARG A 227 -19.71 -7.17 2.66
N ASP A 228 -19.56 -8.48 2.74
CA ASP A 228 -19.48 -9.21 4.00
C ASP A 228 -18.05 -9.16 4.60
N ALA A 229 -17.91 -9.78 5.76
CA ALA A 229 -16.69 -9.91 6.53
C ALA A 229 -15.60 -10.68 5.78
N GLY A 230 -15.94 -11.74 5.04
CA GLY A 230 -14.99 -12.53 4.27
C GLY A 230 -14.34 -11.71 3.15
N HIS A 231 -15.13 -10.90 2.45
CA HIS A 231 -14.64 -9.98 1.43
C HIS A 231 -13.77 -8.87 2.04
N LEU A 232 -14.17 -8.30 3.19
CA LEU A 232 -13.35 -7.31 3.88
C LEU A 232 -12.03 -7.92 4.36
N ALA A 233 -12.05 -9.11 4.98
CA ALA A 233 -10.86 -9.84 5.40
C ALA A 233 -9.90 -10.10 4.24
N ALA A 234 -10.42 -10.49 3.07
CA ALA A 234 -9.63 -10.71 1.88
C ALA A 234 -8.93 -9.42 1.38
N LEU A 235 -9.57 -8.26 1.53
CA LEU A 235 -8.97 -6.97 1.20
C LEU A 235 -7.90 -6.53 2.19
N LEU A 236 -8.09 -6.89 3.47
CA LEU A 236 -7.14 -6.60 4.54
C LEU A 236 -6.02 -7.63 4.66
N GLY A 237 -5.99 -8.68 3.81
CA GLY A 237 -5.05 -9.80 3.93
C GLY A 237 -3.57 -9.47 3.73
N GLU A 238 -3.23 -8.23 3.37
CA GLU A 238 -1.85 -7.72 3.38
C GLU A 238 -1.45 -7.10 4.73
N LEU A 239 -2.38 -6.91 5.66
CA LEU A 239 -2.12 -6.42 7.02
C LEU A 239 -1.82 -7.60 7.97
N PRO A 240 -0.94 -7.42 8.96
CA PRO A 240 -0.59 -8.47 9.92
C PRO A 240 -1.69 -8.61 11.00
N LEU A 241 -2.84 -9.17 10.62
CA LEU A 241 -4.02 -9.18 11.50
C LEU A 241 -4.08 -10.36 12.48
N TYR A 242 -3.43 -11.48 12.17
CA TYR A 242 -3.54 -12.67 13.01
C TYR A 242 -2.95 -12.43 14.41
N GLY A 243 -3.78 -12.57 15.45
CA GLY A 243 -3.40 -12.28 16.84
C GLY A 243 -3.31 -10.79 17.18
N ALA A 244 -3.60 -9.89 16.24
CA ALA A 244 -3.54 -8.45 16.45
C ALA A 244 -4.87 -7.86 16.95
N ASP A 245 -4.83 -6.59 17.34
CA ASP A 245 -6.02 -5.79 17.61
C ASP A 245 -6.35 -4.90 16.40
N LEU A 246 -7.59 -4.97 15.93
CA LEU A 246 -8.10 -4.20 14.80
C LEU A 246 -9.25 -3.31 15.25
N ARG A 247 -9.09 -1.99 15.13
CA ARG A 247 -10.14 -0.99 15.40
C ARG A 247 -10.90 -0.62 14.14
N LEU A 248 -12.21 -0.80 14.14
CA LEU A 248 -13.10 -0.32 13.08
C LEU A 248 -13.51 1.13 13.34
N TRP A 249 -13.04 2.04 12.49
CA TRP A 249 -13.51 3.42 12.44
C TRP A 249 -14.74 3.49 11.53
N LEU A 250 -15.90 3.30 12.15
CA LEU A 250 -17.20 3.29 11.47
C LEU A 250 -18.26 4.04 12.29
N THR A 251 -19.37 4.34 11.62
CA THR A 251 -20.65 4.73 12.22
C THR A 251 -21.60 3.55 12.05
N TRP A 252 -22.23 3.11 13.14
CA TRP A 252 -23.23 2.05 13.05
C TRP A 252 -24.48 2.53 12.32
N PRO A 253 -25.17 1.64 11.57
CA PRO A 253 -26.48 1.96 11.02
C PRO A 253 -27.49 2.21 12.15
N SER A 254 -28.46 3.08 11.89
CA SER A 254 -29.51 3.42 12.87
C SER A 254 -30.51 2.29 13.11
N GLU A 255 -30.74 1.44 12.11
CA GLU A 255 -31.74 0.38 12.16
C GLU A 255 -31.27 -0.84 12.98
N PRO A 256 -32.05 -1.32 13.98
CA PRO A 256 -31.65 -2.42 14.85
C PRO A 256 -31.30 -3.72 14.11
N ASP A 257 -32.04 -4.07 13.05
CA ASP A 257 -31.77 -5.26 12.24
C ASP A 257 -30.44 -5.16 11.50
N GLU A 258 -30.10 -3.97 10.99
CA GLU A 258 -28.80 -3.73 10.37
C GLU A 258 -27.67 -3.76 11.40
N GLN A 259 -27.90 -3.28 12.62
CA GLN A 259 -26.95 -3.40 13.72
C GLN A 259 -26.74 -4.87 14.11
N ALA A 260 -27.79 -5.69 14.18
CA ALA A 260 -27.65 -7.12 14.46
C ALA A 260 -26.81 -7.81 13.39
N LYS A 261 -27.06 -7.51 12.11
CA LYS A 261 -26.28 -8.02 10.97
C LYS A 261 -24.82 -7.57 11.02
N LEU A 262 -24.56 -6.28 11.22
CA LEU A 262 -23.19 -5.75 11.27
C LEU A 262 -22.42 -6.31 12.47
N ARG A 263 -23.08 -6.57 13.60
CA ARG A 263 -22.48 -7.26 14.75
C ARG A 263 -22.04 -8.68 14.39
N ALA A 264 -22.90 -9.43 13.70
CA ALA A 264 -22.54 -10.77 13.21
C ALA A 264 -21.34 -10.70 12.23
N GLN A 265 -21.32 -9.69 11.35
CA GLN A 265 -20.20 -9.46 10.42
C GLN A 265 -18.90 -9.07 11.15
N ALA A 266 -18.95 -8.27 12.21
CA ALA A 266 -17.77 -7.96 13.02
C ALA A 266 -17.20 -9.20 13.74
N ALA A 267 -18.08 -10.07 14.25
CA ALA A 267 -17.67 -11.35 14.84
C ALA A 267 -17.08 -12.31 13.79
N GLU A 268 -17.70 -12.42 12.61
CA GLU A 268 -17.18 -13.22 11.49
C GLU A 268 -15.82 -12.69 10.99
N LEU A 269 -15.63 -11.37 10.99
CA LEU A 269 -14.36 -10.75 10.64
C LEU A 269 -13.27 -11.13 11.65
N ALA A 270 -13.60 -11.16 12.95
CA ALA A 270 -12.70 -11.62 14.00
C ALA A 270 -12.25 -13.07 13.76
N GLU A 271 -13.20 -13.97 13.49
CA GLU A 271 -12.93 -15.38 13.18
C GLU A 271 -12.07 -15.55 11.92
N THR A 272 -12.38 -14.81 10.86
CA THR A 272 -11.70 -14.94 9.56
C THR A 272 -10.27 -14.41 9.59
N THR A 273 -10.04 -13.32 10.33
CA THR A 273 -8.72 -12.67 10.39
C THR A 273 -7.85 -13.19 11.53
N GLY A 274 -8.46 -13.80 12.55
CA GLY A 274 -7.79 -14.15 13.81
C GLY A 274 -7.45 -12.93 14.67
N ALA A 275 -7.99 -11.75 14.37
CA ALA A 275 -7.79 -10.51 15.11
C ALA A 275 -8.90 -10.29 16.15
N THR A 276 -8.60 -9.57 17.23
CA THR A 276 -9.66 -8.98 18.06
C THR A 276 -10.19 -7.72 17.37
N ILE A 277 -11.47 -7.70 17.02
CA ILE A 277 -12.10 -6.57 16.34
C ILE A 277 -12.75 -5.64 17.37
N TRP A 278 -12.38 -4.36 17.36
CA TRP A 278 -12.95 -3.33 18.21
C TRP A 278 -13.93 -2.46 17.42
N THR A 279 -15.16 -2.32 17.92
CA THR A 279 -16.17 -1.43 17.36
C THR A 279 -16.66 -0.44 18.40
N PRO A 280 -17.18 0.73 18.01
CA PRO A 280 -18.02 1.51 18.91
C PRO A 280 -19.27 0.69 19.31
N PRO A 281 -20.02 1.09 20.35
CA PRO A 281 -21.28 0.45 20.69
C PRO A 281 -22.29 0.46 19.52
N PRO A 282 -23.18 -0.54 19.41
CA PRO A 282 -24.26 -0.58 18.43
C PRO A 282 -25.09 0.72 18.42
N GLY A 283 -25.36 1.24 17.22
CA GLY A 283 -26.00 2.55 17.01
C GLY A 283 -25.09 3.75 17.26
N GLY A 284 -23.90 3.55 17.81
CA GLY A 284 -22.90 4.57 18.06
C GLY A 284 -21.95 4.81 16.89
N ARG A 285 -20.85 5.54 17.15
CA ARG A 285 -19.85 5.88 16.13
C ARG A 285 -18.46 6.05 16.71
N ALA A 286 -17.45 5.94 15.86
CA ALA A 286 -16.09 6.32 16.17
C ALA A 286 -15.79 7.73 15.62
N GLU A 287 -15.35 8.63 16.49
CA GLU A 287 -15.10 10.04 16.17
C GLU A 287 -13.63 10.41 16.41
N LEU A 288 -13.08 11.24 15.53
CA LEU A 288 -11.72 11.76 15.69
C LEU A 288 -11.74 12.90 16.70
N VAL A 289 -10.90 12.81 17.73
CA VAL A 289 -10.70 13.87 18.72
C VAL A 289 -9.62 14.82 18.17
N ASP A 290 -10.04 16.00 17.70
CA ASP A 290 -9.20 16.92 16.91
C ASP A 290 -7.88 17.30 17.62
N ASP A 291 -7.88 17.51 18.94
CA ASP A 291 -6.68 17.92 19.70
C ASP A 291 -5.65 16.79 19.90
N HIS A 292 -6.08 15.54 19.78
CA HIS A 292 -5.29 14.39 20.19
C HIS A 292 -4.94 13.46 19.02
N ARG A 293 -5.54 13.62 17.84
CA ARG A 293 -5.34 12.70 16.70
C ARG A 293 -5.67 11.24 17.04
N HIS A 294 -6.56 11.01 18.01
CA HIS A 294 -7.05 9.70 18.46
C HIS A 294 -8.52 9.49 18.07
N LEU A 295 -8.96 8.24 18.03
CA LEU A 295 -10.38 7.90 17.88
C LEU A 295 -11.02 7.60 19.23
N ARG A 296 -12.21 8.17 19.43
CA ARG A 296 -13.08 7.93 20.57
C ARG A 296 -14.36 7.22 20.13
N ALA A 297 -14.79 6.22 20.89
CA ALA A 297 -16.10 5.59 20.71
C ALA A 297 -17.18 6.40 21.42
N LEU A 298 -18.27 6.64 20.69
CA LEU A 298 -19.50 7.25 21.17
C LEU A 298 -20.64 6.26 21.04
N ASP A 299 -21.60 6.30 21.95
CA ASP A 299 -22.85 5.55 21.89
C ASP A 299 -23.87 6.20 20.93
N ALA A 300 -25.07 5.62 20.85
CA ALA A 300 -26.16 6.12 20.01
C ALA A 300 -26.68 7.50 20.43
N ALA A 301 -26.53 7.89 21.69
CA ALA A 301 -26.90 9.21 22.20
C ALA A 301 -25.77 10.25 21.98
N GLY A 302 -24.62 9.83 21.45
CA GLY A 302 -23.43 10.67 21.31
C GLY A 302 -22.60 10.80 22.59
N GLY A 303 -22.96 10.06 23.65
CA GLY A 303 -22.20 9.97 24.88
C GLY A 303 -20.91 9.15 24.69
N VAL A 304 -19.88 9.46 25.47
CA VAL A 304 -18.63 8.70 25.44
C VAL A 304 -18.86 7.31 26.03
N ALA A 305 -18.38 6.27 25.34
CA ALA A 305 -18.60 4.90 25.75
C ALA A 305 -17.39 4.00 25.42
N PRO A 306 -17.15 2.93 26.19
CA PRO A 306 -16.05 2.02 25.91
C PRO A 306 -16.25 1.29 24.58
N TRP A 307 -15.13 1.00 23.92
CA TRP A 307 -15.09 0.15 22.74
C TRP A 307 -15.55 -1.28 23.08
N GLN A 308 -16.20 -1.94 22.13
CA GLN A 308 -16.64 -3.33 22.24
C GLN A 308 -15.71 -4.26 21.46
N ALA A 309 -15.24 -5.33 22.11
CA ALA A 309 -14.39 -6.34 21.50
C ALA A 309 -15.20 -7.52 20.96
N HIS A 310 -14.91 -7.92 19.72
CA HIS A 310 -15.33 -9.18 19.10
C HIS A 310 -14.09 -10.04 18.96
N ARG A 311 -14.02 -11.13 19.74
CA ARG A 311 -12.84 -12.00 19.80
C ARG A 311 -13.07 -13.29 19.03
N PRO A 312 -12.07 -13.80 18.29
CA PRO A 312 -12.18 -15.11 17.69
C PRO A 312 -12.14 -16.19 18.77
N ARG A 313 -12.82 -17.32 18.54
CA ARG A 313 -12.92 -18.44 19.49
C ARG A 313 -11.57 -18.99 19.95
N TYR A 314 -10.55 -18.90 19.10
CA TYR A 314 -9.21 -19.44 19.36
C TYR A 314 -8.20 -18.36 19.76
N ALA A 315 -8.65 -17.18 20.20
CA ALA A 315 -7.74 -16.15 20.70
C ALA A 315 -7.13 -16.58 22.04
N ASP A 316 -5.82 -16.79 22.05
CA ASP A 316 -5.06 -17.04 23.28
C ASP A 316 -4.81 -15.73 24.04
N GLY A 317 -4.87 -15.79 25.38
CA GLY A 317 -4.58 -14.64 26.25
C GLY A 317 -5.63 -13.52 26.17
N PRO A 318 -5.38 -12.35 26.78
CA PRO A 318 -6.26 -11.20 26.69
C PRO A 318 -5.78 -10.23 25.58
N PRO A 319 -6.62 -9.28 25.09
CA PRO A 319 -6.24 -8.38 23.99
C PRO A 319 -4.99 -7.50 24.29
N ALA A 320 -4.27 -7.03 23.28
CA ALA A 320 -3.08 -6.19 23.48
C ALA A 320 -3.44 -4.75 23.89
N VAL A 321 -4.65 -4.31 23.57
CA VAL A 321 -5.22 -3.02 23.99
C VAL A 321 -6.39 -3.17 24.96
N ASP A 322 -6.59 -2.16 25.79
CA ASP A 322 -7.74 -2.03 26.69
C ASP A 322 -8.65 -0.88 26.27
N ALA A 323 -9.96 -1.08 26.38
CA ALA A 323 -10.95 -0.02 26.27
C ALA A 323 -11.03 0.78 27.57
N THR A 324 -10.97 2.11 27.47
CA THR A 324 -11.14 3.01 28.61
C THR A 324 -12.59 3.49 28.73
N PRO A 325 -13.03 3.94 29.92
CA PRO A 325 -14.32 4.60 30.10
C PRO A 325 -14.47 5.86 29.22
N ASP A 326 -13.36 6.54 28.92
CA ASP A 326 -13.32 7.70 28.03
C ASP A 326 -13.43 7.34 26.54
N GLY A 327 -13.76 6.09 26.23
CA GLY A 327 -13.96 5.61 24.88
C GLY A 327 -12.68 5.57 24.04
N LEU A 328 -11.52 5.42 24.66
CA LEU A 328 -10.24 5.27 23.97
C LEU A 328 -9.80 3.79 23.99
N LEU A 329 -8.92 3.43 23.04
CA LEU A 329 -8.15 2.18 23.10
C LEU A 329 -6.71 2.54 23.45
N VAL A 330 -6.20 1.97 24.54
CA VAL A 330 -4.83 2.21 25.03
C VAL A 330 -4.05 0.90 25.10
N PRO A 331 -2.75 0.88 24.79
CA PRO A 331 -1.92 -0.31 24.98
C PRO A 331 -1.97 -0.77 26.43
N ARG A 332 -2.12 -2.07 26.66
CA ARG A 332 -2.16 -2.63 28.02
C ARG A 332 -0.84 -2.45 28.77
N SER A 333 0.29 -2.44 28.05
CA SER A 333 1.62 -2.11 28.58
C SER A 333 1.71 -0.70 29.19
N SER A 334 0.91 0.25 28.71
CA SER A 334 0.88 1.62 29.24
C SER A 334 0.20 1.72 30.62
N ARG A 335 -0.69 0.78 30.97
CA ARG A 335 -1.38 0.77 32.28
C ARG A 335 -0.57 0.12 33.40
N GLN A 336 0.30 -0.84 33.08
CA GLN A 336 1.17 -1.47 34.08
C GLN A 336 2.20 -0.52 34.69
N ARG A 337 2.37 0.69 34.11
CA ARG A 337 3.34 1.70 34.57
C ARG A 337 2.81 2.66 35.65
N ILE A 338 1.56 2.50 36.11
CA ILE A 338 1.00 3.30 37.22
C ILE A 338 0.52 2.35 38.32
N VAL A 339 1.47 1.83 39.09
CA VAL A 339 1.21 1.50 40.50
C VAL A 339 1.73 2.70 41.28
N VAL A 340 0.85 3.64 41.59
CA VAL A 340 1.12 4.58 42.68
C VAL A 340 1.12 3.72 43.93
N ALA A 341 2.31 3.43 44.47
CA ALA A 341 2.43 3.03 45.85
C ALA A 341 1.84 4.18 46.68
N THR A 342 0.60 4.02 47.13
CA THR A 342 0.09 4.82 48.23
C THR A 342 0.87 4.39 49.45
N ASP A 343 1.90 5.17 49.78
CA ASP A 343 2.51 5.16 51.10
C ASP A 343 1.42 5.32 52.15
N ALA A 344 1.29 4.31 53.01
CA ALA A 344 0.74 4.46 54.33
C ALA A 344 1.92 4.73 55.28
N PRO A 345 1.82 5.69 56.22
CA PRO A 345 2.91 6.01 57.12
C PRO A 345 2.97 5.05 58.31
N ASP A 346 4.21 4.77 58.72
CA ASP A 346 4.71 4.28 60.01
C ASP A 346 4.13 2.99 60.61
N ASP A 347 5.00 2.00 60.82
CA ASP A 347 5.58 1.85 62.16
C ASP A 347 6.89 1.03 62.17
N THR A 348 7.85 1.59 62.91
CA THR A 348 9.09 1.05 63.51
C THR A 348 9.62 -0.35 63.15
N GLY A 349 10.88 -0.38 62.70
CA GLY A 349 11.67 -1.61 62.58
C GLY A 349 13.15 -1.35 62.33
N THR A 350 13.86 -0.97 63.39
CA THR A 350 15.33 -0.85 63.47
C THR A 350 16.01 -2.13 62.97
N GLY A 351 16.81 -2.02 61.91
CA GLY A 351 17.53 -3.14 61.31
C GLY A 351 18.72 -2.66 60.49
N ASP A 352 19.82 -2.44 61.19
CA ASP A 352 21.16 -2.17 60.69
C ASP A 352 21.62 -3.27 59.74
N SER A 353 21.85 -2.95 58.46
CA SER A 353 22.61 -3.76 57.51
C SER A 353 23.13 -2.87 56.38
N ALA A 354 24.45 -2.88 56.24
CA ALA A 354 25.27 -2.09 55.33
C ALA A 354 24.88 -2.24 53.84
N PRO A 355 25.21 -1.24 53.00
CA PRO A 355 24.82 -1.20 51.61
C PRO A 355 25.75 -2.11 50.78
N ASP A 356 25.15 -3.03 50.04
CA ASP A 356 25.85 -3.82 49.02
C ASP A 356 25.64 -3.15 47.64
N ASP A 357 26.75 -3.04 46.92
CA ASP A 357 26.98 -2.29 45.68
C ASP A 357 25.80 -2.23 44.68
N ALA A 358 25.14 -1.07 44.63
CA ALA A 358 24.38 -0.66 43.46
C ALA A 358 25.37 -0.16 42.39
N ALA A 359 25.56 -0.96 41.35
CA ALA A 359 26.33 -0.60 40.17
C ALA A 359 25.89 0.77 39.62
N PRO A 360 26.83 1.65 39.22
CA PRO A 360 26.51 3.00 38.80
C PRO A 360 25.66 2.98 37.53
N ASP A 361 24.52 3.68 37.58
CA ASP A 361 23.76 4.11 36.40
C ASP A 361 24.74 4.70 35.39
N GLY A 362 24.99 3.96 34.31
CA GLY A 362 25.81 4.43 33.19
C GLY A 362 25.22 5.74 32.65
N PRO A 363 26.07 6.67 32.17
CA PRO A 363 25.62 8.00 31.77
C PRO A 363 24.49 7.89 30.74
N ALA A 364 23.37 8.54 31.03
CA ALA A 364 22.23 8.63 30.12
C ALA A 364 22.72 9.24 28.79
N VAL A 365 22.95 8.38 27.79
CA VAL A 365 23.43 8.82 26.48
C VAL A 365 22.31 9.59 25.80
N ALA A 366 22.58 10.85 25.47
CA ALA A 366 21.64 11.73 24.79
C ALA A 366 21.21 11.11 23.46
N VAL A 367 19.89 11.15 23.19
CA VAL A 367 19.32 10.70 21.91
C VAL A 367 20.05 11.41 20.75
N PRO A 368 20.48 10.69 19.70
CA PRO A 368 21.16 11.30 18.57
C PRO A 368 20.33 12.45 17.99
N ALA A 369 20.98 13.58 17.72
CA ALA A 369 20.32 14.73 17.12
C ALA A 369 19.82 14.39 15.70
N PRO A 370 18.70 14.99 15.24
CA PRO A 370 18.22 14.82 13.88
C PRO A 370 19.28 15.24 12.86
N ALA A 371 19.38 14.50 11.76
CA ALA A 371 20.24 14.90 10.65
C ALA A 371 19.63 16.09 9.88
N PRO A 372 20.45 17.02 9.35
CA PRO A 372 19.94 18.10 8.51
C PRO A 372 19.31 17.54 7.22
N ARG A 373 18.28 18.22 6.72
CA ARG A 373 17.62 17.82 5.47
C ARG A 373 18.56 17.97 4.28
N PRO A 374 18.84 16.89 3.52
CA PRO A 374 19.69 16.97 2.34
C PRO A 374 19.00 17.75 1.21
N ALA A 375 19.80 18.47 0.42
CA ALA A 375 19.34 19.08 -0.82
C ALA A 375 18.94 18.00 -1.85
N LEU A 376 17.99 18.34 -2.72
CA LEU A 376 17.43 17.44 -3.73
C LEU A 376 17.71 17.97 -5.15
N ALA A 377 17.93 17.07 -6.10
CA ALA A 377 17.92 17.39 -7.52
C ALA A 377 17.21 16.30 -8.32
N MET A 378 16.74 16.70 -9.50
CA MET A 378 16.20 15.73 -10.45
C MET A 378 17.31 14.82 -10.95
N GLU A 379 17.07 13.52 -10.94
CA GLU A 379 18.00 12.59 -11.53
C GLU A 379 17.96 12.64 -13.05
N HIS A 380 19.11 12.92 -13.66
CA HIS A 380 19.26 12.97 -15.12
C HIS A 380 19.89 11.70 -15.70
N ARG A 381 20.51 10.85 -14.87
CA ARG A 381 21.17 9.62 -15.32
C ARG A 381 20.26 8.40 -15.15
N ARG A 382 20.15 7.61 -16.22
CA ARG A 382 19.46 6.32 -16.24
C ARG A 382 20.32 5.28 -15.51
N ALA A 383 20.22 5.21 -14.18
CA ALA A 383 20.71 4.03 -13.47
C ALA A 383 19.93 2.80 -14.00
N ALA A 384 20.64 1.74 -14.35
CA ALA A 384 20.00 0.48 -14.72
C ALA A 384 19.26 -0.04 -13.49
N ARG A 385 17.91 -0.07 -13.59
CA ARG A 385 16.95 -0.65 -12.64
C ARG A 385 17.16 -0.25 -11.17
N TYR A 386 16.30 0.67 -10.70
CA TYR A 386 16.28 1.25 -9.36
C TYR A 386 15.97 0.26 -8.22
N GLY A 387 15.89 -1.04 -8.49
CA GLY A 387 15.33 -2.04 -7.59
C GLY A 387 13.84 -2.28 -7.88
N PRO A 388 12.89 -1.74 -7.11
CA PRO A 388 11.46 -1.98 -7.29
C PRO A 388 10.96 -1.58 -8.68
N PRO A 389 10.15 -2.41 -9.36
CA PRO A 389 9.70 -2.16 -10.73
C PRO A 389 8.74 -0.97 -10.85
N TRP A 390 8.14 -0.54 -9.73
CA TRP A 390 7.25 0.60 -9.68
C TRP A 390 7.98 1.94 -9.52
N LEU A 391 9.27 1.95 -9.11
CA LEU A 391 10.09 3.16 -9.10
C LEU A 391 10.53 3.49 -10.53
N ARG A 392 9.96 4.56 -11.09
CA ARG A 392 10.31 5.02 -12.45
C ARG A 392 11.61 5.83 -12.45
N PRO A 393 12.32 5.91 -13.59
CA PRO A 393 13.40 6.87 -13.78
C PRO A 393 12.95 8.31 -13.54
N GLY A 394 13.92 9.21 -13.26
CA GLY A 394 13.64 10.64 -13.09
C GLY A 394 13.01 10.96 -11.74
N GLN A 395 13.44 10.30 -10.67
CA GLN A 395 13.08 10.68 -9.30
C GLN A 395 13.90 11.88 -8.84
N GLN A 396 13.40 12.59 -7.83
CA GLN A 396 14.27 13.48 -7.05
C GLN A 396 15.15 12.64 -6.15
N VAL A 397 16.45 12.90 -6.16
CA VAL A 397 17.43 12.21 -5.33
C VAL A 397 18.22 13.22 -4.53
N THR A 398 18.76 12.77 -3.40
CA THR A 398 19.64 13.57 -2.56
C THR A 398 20.91 13.95 -3.32
N VAL A 399 21.44 15.17 -3.14
CA VAL A 399 22.70 15.61 -3.79
C VAL A 399 23.84 15.86 -2.81
N THR A 400 23.55 15.75 -1.52
CA THR A 400 24.52 15.90 -0.42
C THR A 400 24.64 14.58 0.32
N GLU A 401 25.82 14.30 0.84
CA GLU A 401 25.99 13.20 1.79
C GLU A 401 25.24 13.55 3.07
N PHE A 402 24.53 12.58 3.63
CA PHE A 402 23.81 12.75 4.88
C PHE A 402 23.70 11.42 5.61
N GLU A 403 23.16 11.46 6.83
CA GLU A 403 22.96 10.29 7.66
C GLU A 403 21.49 10.10 7.98
N ALA A 404 21.08 8.85 8.11
CA ALA A 404 19.73 8.48 8.45
C ALA A 404 19.71 7.20 9.28
N PHE A 405 18.54 6.87 9.82
CA PHE A 405 18.30 5.73 10.68
C PHE A 405 17.40 4.73 9.96
N VAL A 406 17.89 3.50 9.78
CA VAL A 406 17.15 2.39 9.18
C VAL A 406 16.70 1.46 10.30
N PRO A 407 15.38 1.24 10.48
CA PRO A 407 14.88 0.31 11.47
C PRO A 407 15.22 -1.14 11.08
N VAL A 408 15.51 -1.96 12.08
CA VAL A 408 15.89 -3.36 11.94
C VAL A 408 14.97 -4.23 12.79
N ASP A 409 14.36 -5.21 12.13
CA ASP A 409 13.63 -6.28 12.80
C ASP A 409 14.59 -7.45 13.11
N GLY A 410 14.96 -7.62 14.38
CA GLY A 410 15.82 -8.71 14.86
C GLY A 410 17.25 -8.28 15.21
N GLU A 411 18.19 -9.23 15.18
CA GLU A 411 19.58 -9.00 15.62
C GLU A 411 20.31 -7.95 14.76
N LEU A 412 20.71 -6.85 15.40
CA LEU A 412 21.34 -5.69 14.78
C LEU A 412 22.68 -6.02 14.11
N GLU A 413 23.52 -6.80 14.80
CA GLU A 413 24.84 -7.25 14.32
C GLU A 413 24.68 -8.09 13.04
N ARG A 414 23.68 -8.97 13.04
CA ARG A 414 23.35 -9.81 11.90
C ARG A 414 22.80 -9.00 10.74
N ALA A 415 21.98 -7.98 11.00
CA ALA A 415 21.48 -7.09 9.97
C ALA A 415 22.61 -6.25 9.33
N ALA A 416 23.59 -5.79 10.12
CA ALA A 416 24.76 -5.09 9.61
C ALA A 416 25.65 -6.01 8.75
N ALA A 417 25.87 -7.26 9.19
CA ALA A 417 26.75 -8.20 8.49
C ALA A 417 26.09 -8.85 7.25
N GLU A 418 24.88 -9.38 7.41
CA GLU A 418 24.19 -10.18 6.38
C GLU A 418 23.17 -9.39 5.56
N GLY A 419 22.74 -8.22 6.05
CA GLY A 419 21.72 -7.36 5.44
C GLY A 419 20.44 -7.29 6.26
N VAL A 420 19.78 -6.14 6.16
CA VAL A 420 18.52 -5.83 6.87
C VAL A 420 17.42 -6.74 6.33
N PRO A 421 16.73 -7.50 7.21
CA PRO A 421 15.62 -8.35 6.80
C PRO A 421 14.44 -7.50 6.32
N THR A 422 14.09 -7.60 5.04
CA THR A 422 12.89 -6.95 4.50
C THR A 422 12.35 -7.75 3.33
N PRO A 423 11.02 -7.80 3.13
CA PRO A 423 10.46 -8.39 1.92
C PRO A 423 10.51 -7.41 0.72
N GLU A 424 10.87 -6.14 0.92
CA GLU A 424 10.90 -5.14 -0.15
C GLU A 424 12.28 -5.05 -0.83
N LEU A 425 12.34 -4.59 -2.08
CA LEU A 425 13.62 -4.28 -2.76
C LEU A 425 14.12 -2.86 -2.45
N PHE A 426 13.83 -2.36 -1.25
CA PHE A 426 14.31 -1.08 -0.74
C PHE A 426 14.29 -1.11 0.80
N LEU A 427 14.97 -0.15 1.41
CA LEU A 427 14.91 0.12 2.85
C LEU A 427 14.28 1.50 3.08
N VAL A 428 13.65 1.66 4.23
CA VAL A 428 13.10 2.94 4.69
C VAL A 428 14.09 3.53 5.69
N ALA A 429 14.46 4.78 5.49
CA ALA A 429 15.38 5.54 6.32
C ALA A 429 14.70 6.79 6.87
N HIS A 430 14.94 7.12 8.13
CA HIS A 430 14.38 8.29 8.82
C HIS A 430 15.51 9.26 9.17
N LEU A 431 15.34 10.58 8.98
CA LEU A 431 16.35 11.56 9.44
C LEU A 431 16.36 11.72 10.96
N ASP A 432 15.20 11.59 11.59
CA ASP A 432 15.03 11.64 13.04
C ASP A 432 14.79 10.20 13.56
N PRO A 433 15.63 9.69 14.49
CA PRO A 433 15.42 8.35 15.05
C PRO A 433 14.07 8.20 15.77
N ARG A 434 13.46 9.30 16.24
CA ARG A 434 12.14 9.30 16.90
C ARG A 434 10.99 9.06 15.92
N SER A 435 11.24 9.24 14.61
CA SER A 435 10.26 8.98 13.55
C SER A 435 10.28 7.52 13.10
N ALA A 436 11.25 6.72 13.56
CA ALA A 436 11.28 5.28 13.32
C ALA A 436 10.19 4.56 14.15
N PRO A 437 9.78 3.34 13.77
CA PRO A 437 8.84 2.55 14.55
C PRO A 437 9.28 2.41 16.01
N HIS A 438 8.31 2.53 16.94
CA HIS A 438 8.59 2.47 18.37
C HIS A 438 9.23 1.13 18.73
N ARG A 439 10.31 1.17 19.52
CA ARG A 439 11.12 0.01 19.96
C ARG A 439 11.87 -0.74 18.85
N ALA A 440 11.99 -0.19 17.65
CA ALA A 440 12.87 -0.77 16.65
C ALA A 440 14.34 -0.48 16.97
N ASP A 441 15.20 -1.49 16.83
CA ASP A 441 16.64 -1.28 16.76
C ASP A 441 16.95 -0.52 15.46
N LEU A 442 17.96 0.35 15.49
CA LEU A 442 18.26 1.26 14.37
C LEU A 442 19.71 1.09 13.91
N LEU A 443 19.92 1.01 12.60
CA LEU A 443 21.23 1.23 11.99
C LEU A 443 21.34 2.69 11.56
N ARG A 444 22.37 3.39 12.02
CA ARG A 444 22.75 4.68 11.45
C ARG A 444 23.55 4.44 10.20
N VAL A 445 23.07 4.98 9.09
CA VAL A 445 23.66 4.78 7.76
C VAL A 445 24.09 6.11 7.19
N ARG A 446 25.29 6.13 6.61
CA ARG A 446 25.80 7.24 5.82
C ARG A 446 25.47 7.00 4.35
N ILE A 447 24.81 7.97 3.73
CA ILE A 447 24.26 7.86 2.39
C ILE A 447 24.91 8.92 1.51
N ALA A 448 25.66 8.46 0.51
CA ALA A 448 26.29 9.33 -0.49
C ALA A 448 25.23 9.94 -1.44
N PRO A 449 25.55 11.06 -2.12
CA PRO A 449 24.65 11.71 -3.07
C PRO A 449 24.04 10.72 -4.04
N GLY A 450 22.75 10.84 -4.31
CA GLY A 450 21.98 9.99 -5.20
C GLY A 450 21.52 8.67 -4.56
N GLY A 451 21.97 8.32 -3.36
CA GLY A 451 21.64 7.04 -2.71
C GLY A 451 20.21 6.94 -2.17
N ALA A 452 19.56 8.09 -1.91
CA ALA A 452 18.24 8.16 -1.30
C ALA A 452 17.25 8.98 -2.12
N ILE A 453 15.99 8.55 -2.08
CA ILE A 453 14.83 9.25 -2.67
C ILE A 453 13.90 9.67 -1.51
N PRO A 454 13.62 10.97 -1.30
CA PRO A 454 12.66 11.38 -0.29
C PRO A 454 11.27 10.88 -0.67
N VAL A 455 10.56 10.27 0.28
CA VAL A 455 9.27 9.63 0.02
C VAL A 455 8.23 10.63 -0.49
N GLN A 456 8.26 11.86 0.02
CA GLN A 456 7.36 12.95 -0.38
C GLN A 456 7.55 13.41 -1.83
N ALA A 457 8.72 13.14 -2.45
CA ALA A 457 8.99 13.51 -3.83
C ALA A 457 8.85 12.33 -4.81
N LEU A 458 8.30 11.20 -4.37
CA LEU A 458 8.06 10.05 -5.25
C LEU A 458 7.05 10.42 -6.33
N ARG A 459 7.51 10.38 -7.59
CA ARG A 459 6.67 10.67 -8.76
C ARG A 459 5.95 9.45 -9.31
N SER A 460 6.17 8.29 -8.70
CA SER A 460 5.65 7.02 -9.19
C SER A 460 4.41 6.58 -8.44
N HIS A 461 3.64 5.69 -9.08
CA HIS A 461 2.54 5.01 -8.41
C HIS A 461 3.07 4.10 -7.29
N VAL A 462 3.11 4.63 -6.07
CA VAL A 462 3.47 3.90 -4.86
C VAL A 462 2.41 2.81 -4.61
N PRO A 463 2.79 1.53 -4.51
CA PRO A 463 1.87 0.44 -4.18
C PRO A 463 1.04 0.77 -2.93
N ALA A 464 -0.23 0.37 -2.91
CA ALA A 464 -1.16 0.67 -1.81
C ALA A 464 -0.58 0.34 -0.42
N ARG A 465 0.10 -0.81 -0.28
CA ARG A 465 0.76 -1.23 0.97
C ARG A 465 1.85 -0.29 1.46
N LEU A 466 2.39 0.56 0.59
CA LEU A 466 3.48 1.51 0.87
C LEU A 466 3.00 2.96 0.94
N GLN A 467 1.72 3.23 0.69
CA GLN A 467 1.20 4.60 0.70
C GLN A 467 1.31 5.26 2.08
N TYR A 468 1.36 4.49 3.18
CA TYR A 468 1.57 5.01 4.53
C TYR A 468 2.90 5.77 4.66
N LEU A 469 3.89 5.41 3.85
CA LEU A 469 5.16 6.12 3.82
C LEU A 469 5.00 7.57 3.30
N LEU A 470 4.03 7.85 2.42
CA LEU A 470 3.80 9.20 1.87
C LEU A 470 3.43 10.23 2.95
N GLY A 471 2.83 9.78 4.06
CA GLY A 471 2.52 10.63 5.20
C GLY A 471 3.66 10.79 6.20
N ALA A 472 4.74 10.00 6.07
CA ALA A 472 5.85 10.02 7.02
C ALA A 472 6.81 11.19 6.69
N PRO A 473 6.93 12.21 7.56
CA PRO A 473 7.89 13.28 7.35
C PRO A 473 9.32 12.73 7.42
N ASP A 474 10.25 13.42 6.75
CA ASP A 474 11.68 13.16 6.87
C ASP A 474 12.10 11.70 6.61
N THR A 475 11.34 11.04 5.73
CA THR A 475 11.49 9.64 5.38
C THR A 475 12.01 9.49 3.95
N TYR A 476 12.97 8.60 3.79
CA TYR A 476 13.71 8.37 2.55
C TYR A 476 13.65 6.88 2.18
N LEU A 477 13.51 6.59 0.90
CA LEU A 477 13.73 5.27 0.36
C LEU A 477 15.21 5.10 -0.01
N LEU A 478 15.77 3.96 0.36
CA LEU A 478 17.08 3.47 -0.07
C LEU A 478 16.85 2.28 -1.01
N PRO A 479 16.74 2.50 -2.34
CA PRO A 479 16.40 1.43 -3.26
C PRO A 479 17.55 0.43 -3.40
N ALA A 480 17.24 -0.85 -3.59
CA ALA A 480 18.23 -1.93 -3.69
C ALA A 480 19.33 -1.64 -4.72
N GLY A 481 18.98 -1.05 -5.87
CA GLY A 481 19.92 -0.70 -6.93
C GLY A 481 20.86 0.47 -6.60
N ARG A 482 20.74 1.06 -5.40
CA ARG A 482 21.54 2.21 -4.92
C ARG A 482 22.19 1.97 -3.57
N LEU A 483 22.09 0.78 -3.01
CA LEU A 483 22.66 0.47 -1.70
C LEU A 483 24.19 0.51 -1.70
N ASP A 484 24.83 0.53 -2.87
CA ASP A 484 26.26 0.77 -3.03
C ASP A 484 26.68 2.17 -2.53
N ARG A 485 25.70 3.09 -2.41
CA ARG A 485 25.85 4.44 -1.87
C ARG A 485 25.52 4.55 -0.39
N ALA A 486 25.12 3.47 0.28
CA ALA A 486 24.78 3.47 1.69
C ALA A 486 25.74 2.57 2.47
N ARG A 487 26.29 3.09 3.56
CA ARG A 487 27.20 2.35 4.46
C ARG A 487 26.71 2.43 5.90
N VAL A 488 26.79 1.33 6.61
CA VAL A 488 26.53 1.29 8.06
C VAL A 488 27.64 2.08 8.76
N ARG A 489 27.23 2.97 9.67
CA ARG A 489 28.13 3.73 10.53
C ARG A 489 28.12 3.16 11.94
N ASP A 490 26.96 3.19 12.59
CA ASP A 490 26.76 2.75 13.97
C ASP A 490 25.41 2.02 14.09
N GLY A 491 25.14 1.41 15.25
CA GLY A 491 23.83 0.86 15.56
C GLY A 491 23.33 1.28 16.94
N PHE A 492 22.02 1.19 17.14
CA PHE A 492 21.34 1.56 18.36
C PHE A 492 20.30 0.49 18.70
N ARG A 493 20.33 -0.01 19.94
CA ARG A 493 19.28 -0.88 20.48
C ARG A 493 18.22 -0.05 21.18
N ALA A 494 16.96 -0.32 20.90
CA ALA A 494 15.88 0.28 21.64
C ALA A 494 15.74 -0.39 23.01
N THR A 495 15.56 0.41 24.05
CA THR A 495 15.26 -0.05 25.40
C THR A 495 13.76 0.00 25.66
N ASP A 496 13.27 -0.71 26.68
CA ASP A 496 11.83 -0.81 26.99
C ASP A 496 11.17 0.53 27.31
N ASP A 497 11.96 1.50 27.80
CA ASP A 497 11.57 2.87 28.08
C ASP A 497 11.63 3.80 26.85
N GLY A 498 11.97 3.27 25.67
CA GLY A 498 12.00 4.00 24.40
C GLY A 498 13.28 4.81 24.17
N ARG A 499 14.31 4.63 25.01
CA ARG A 499 15.65 5.20 24.76
C ARG A 499 16.41 4.34 23.76
N LEU A 500 17.51 4.90 23.25
CA LEU A 500 18.39 4.25 22.29
C LEU A 500 19.78 4.09 22.91
N ARG A 501 20.26 2.85 23.02
CA ARG A 501 21.60 2.54 23.50
C ARG A 501 22.52 2.23 22.32
N PRO A 502 23.66 2.93 22.16
CA PRO A 502 24.59 2.65 21.06
C PRO A 502 25.16 1.23 21.17
N VAL A 503 25.51 0.67 20.01
CA VAL A 503 26.18 -0.62 19.84
C VAL A 503 27.43 -0.40 19.01
N ASP A 504 28.58 -0.75 19.58
CA ASP A 504 29.88 -0.62 18.94
C ASP A 504 30.15 -1.77 17.96
N GLY A 505 31.09 -1.56 17.02
CA GLY A 505 31.61 -2.62 16.14
C GLY A 505 30.75 -2.96 14.92
N LEU A 506 29.87 -2.05 14.49
CA LEU A 506 28.99 -2.23 13.33
C LEU A 506 29.44 -1.44 12.07
N ASP A 507 30.63 -0.85 12.09
CA ASP A 507 31.04 0.19 11.15
C ASP A 507 31.57 -0.30 9.79
N GLY A 508 31.33 0.51 8.76
CA GLY A 508 32.04 0.44 7.47
C GLY A 508 31.46 -0.50 6.41
N ALA A 509 30.57 -1.43 6.78
CA ALA A 509 29.95 -2.36 5.84
C ALA A 509 28.98 -1.66 4.88
N ALA A 510 28.95 -2.09 3.62
CA ALA A 510 27.90 -1.69 2.68
C ALA A 510 26.53 -2.16 3.20
N LEU A 511 25.53 -1.29 3.16
CA LEU A 511 24.17 -1.64 3.54
C LEU A 511 23.62 -2.68 2.57
N ARG A 512 22.97 -3.73 3.08
CA ARG A 512 22.44 -4.83 2.28
C ARG A 512 20.99 -5.09 2.62
N ILE A 513 20.26 -5.65 1.67
CA ILE A 513 18.93 -6.22 1.90
C ILE A 513 19.07 -7.73 1.97
N ARG A 514 18.40 -8.32 2.95
CA ARG A 514 18.17 -9.76 3.03
C ARG A 514 16.68 -10.00 2.89
N SER A 515 16.25 -10.61 1.78
CA SER A 515 14.86 -11.01 1.57
C SER A 515 14.44 -11.97 2.68
N ALA A 516 13.71 -11.45 3.67
CA ALA A 516 13.45 -12.16 4.91
C ALA A 516 12.45 -13.30 4.67
N PRO A 517 12.69 -14.52 5.18
CA PRO A 517 11.71 -15.60 5.21
C PRO A 517 10.68 -15.36 6.32
N ALA A 518 10.01 -14.22 6.33
CA ALA A 518 8.90 -13.97 7.25
C ALA A 518 7.60 -14.51 6.64
N GLY A 519 6.57 -14.76 7.47
CA GLY A 519 5.22 -15.21 7.06
C GLY A 519 4.52 -14.31 6.03
N VAL A 520 5.11 -13.15 5.73
CA VAL A 520 4.67 -12.16 4.74
C VAL A 520 5.27 -12.42 3.35
N SER A 521 6.47 -13.01 3.25
CA SER A 521 7.15 -13.30 1.98
C SER A 521 6.78 -14.67 1.43
N THR A 522 6.60 -14.79 0.11
CA THR A 522 6.39 -16.10 -0.52
C THR A 522 7.74 -16.81 -0.69
N GLY A 523 8.08 -17.71 0.23
CA GLY A 523 9.25 -18.57 0.09
C GLY A 523 10.60 -17.84 0.18
N GLY A 524 10.66 -16.68 0.87
CA GLY A 524 11.87 -15.85 0.96
C GLY A 524 12.22 -15.10 -0.33
N LEU A 525 11.22 -14.88 -1.18
CA LEU A 525 11.28 -13.97 -2.33
C LEU A 525 10.84 -12.56 -1.91
N PRO A 526 11.38 -11.51 -2.56
CA PRO A 526 10.88 -10.15 -2.34
C PRO A 526 9.42 -10.01 -2.79
N HIS A 527 8.71 -8.97 -2.34
CA HIS A 527 7.36 -8.67 -2.80
C HIS A 527 7.33 -8.20 -4.26
N ASP A 528 8.40 -7.55 -4.71
CA ASP A 528 8.62 -7.06 -6.06
C ASP A 528 9.06 -8.19 -7.03
N VAL A 529 8.34 -9.31 -6.99
CA VAL A 529 8.57 -10.45 -7.87
C VAL A 529 8.01 -10.22 -9.28
N SER A 530 8.65 -10.87 -10.26
CA SER A 530 8.07 -11.00 -11.60
C SER A 530 6.87 -11.96 -11.55
N ARG A 531 5.76 -11.57 -12.16
CA ARG A 531 4.50 -12.33 -12.11
C ARG A 531 4.20 -13.02 -13.43
N TRP A 532 3.74 -14.27 -13.36
CA TRP A 532 3.34 -15.09 -14.50
C TRP A 532 1.86 -15.53 -14.39
N PRO A 533 1.14 -15.62 -15.51
CA PRO A 533 1.50 -15.11 -16.85
C PRO A 533 1.49 -13.58 -16.89
N ALA A 534 2.30 -12.98 -17.75
CA ALA A 534 2.27 -11.53 -17.98
C ALA A 534 0.94 -11.07 -18.61
N HIS A 535 0.32 -11.94 -19.43
CA HIS A 535 -0.93 -11.66 -20.15
C HIS A 535 -1.84 -12.89 -20.21
N GLY A 536 -3.16 -12.64 -20.16
CA GLY A 536 -4.19 -13.67 -20.30
C GLY A 536 -4.10 -14.78 -19.25
N ALA A 537 -4.76 -15.91 -19.53
CA ALA A 537 -4.57 -17.15 -18.78
C ALA A 537 -3.61 -18.05 -19.55
N ARG A 538 -2.77 -18.82 -18.85
CA ARG A 538 -1.89 -19.84 -19.44
C ARG A 538 -1.96 -21.14 -18.64
N ARG A 539 -1.52 -22.21 -19.28
CA ARG A 539 -1.48 -23.54 -18.68
C ARG A 539 -0.18 -23.77 -17.92
N ALA A 540 -0.29 -24.33 -16.73
CA ALA A 540 0.84 -24.81 -15.93
C ALA A 540 0.50 -26.17 -15.30
N TYR A 541 1.50 -26.83 -14.74
CA TYR A 541 1.38 -28.18 -14.19
C TYR A 541 1.89 -28.23 -12.76
N ALA A 542 1.13 -28.84 -11.86
CA ALA A 542 1.58 -29.17 -10.51
C ALA A 542 1.79 -30.68 -10.37
N LEU A 543 2.86 -31.07 -9.68
CA LEU A 543 3.09 -32.45 -9.25
C LEU A 543 2.81 -32.57 -7.76
N LEU A 544 1.77 -33.31 -7.41
CA LEU A 544 1.33 -33.50 -6.02
C LEU A 544 1.47 -34.94 -5.58
N PRO A 545 1.63 -35.24 -4.27
CA PRO A 545 1.41 -36.58 -3.77
C PRO A 545 0.03 -37.09 -4.16
N GLU A 546 -0.08 -38.36 -4.53
CA GLU A 546 -1.38 -38.98 -4.84
C GLU A 546 -2.31 -39.03 -3.63
N ARG A 547 -1.73 -39.18 -2.44
CA ARG A 547 -2.44 -39.13 -1.16
C ARG A 547 -1.83 -38.01 -0.32
N SER A 548 -2.65 -37.03 0.06
CA SER A 548 -2.27 -35.93 0.94
C SER A 548 -3.50 -35.45 1.71
N ARG A 549 -3.31 -34.85 2.89
CA ARG A 549 -4.38 -34.19 3.66
C ARG A 549 -4.72 -32.78 3.13
N GLY A 550 -4.39 -32.49 1.88
CA GLY A 550 -4.61 -31.20 1.24
C GLY A 550 -3.38 -30.63 0.54
N LEU A 551 -3.49 -29.36 0.14
CA LEU A 551 -2.41 -28.58 -0.45
C LEU A 551 -1.37 -28.19 0.60
N ALA A 552 -0.10 -28.08 0.18
CA ALA A 552 0.96 -27.61 1.05
C ALA A 552 0.65 -26.18 1.54
N PRO A 553 0.80 -25.90 2.85
CA PRO A 553 0.68 -24.55 3.36
C PRO A 553 1.80 -23.68 2.79
N GLY A 554 1.47 -22.42 2.47
CA GLY A 554 2.42 -21.45 1.92
C GLY A 554 2.42 -21.37 0.40
N TRP A 555 2.98 -22.37 -0.30
CA TRP A 555 3.12 -22.31 -1.76
C TRP A 555 3.29 -23.67 -2.43
N LEU A 556 3.06 -23.70 -3.75
CA LEU A 556 3.12 -24.87 -4.62
C LEU A 556 4.03 -24.60 -5.83
N PRO A 557 5.07 -25.42 -6.09
CA PRO A 557 5.85 -25.31 -7.32
C PRO A 557 5.02 -25.73 -8.52
N LEU A 558 5.07 -24.94 -9.60
CA LEU A 558 4.50 -25.29 -10.89
C LEU A 558 5.59 -25.40 -11.96
N ALA A 559 5.32 -26.20 -12.99
CA ALA A 559 6.09 -26.29 -14.22
C ALA A 559 5.29 -25.70 -15.38
N ARG A 560 5.97 -25.03 -16.32
CA ARG A 560 5.37 -24.54 -17.58
C ARG A 560 5.14 -25.67 -18.57
N ARG A 561 5.97 -26.71 -18.49
CA ARG A 561 5.90 -27.90 -19.34
C ARG A 561 5.40 -29.08 -18.52
N ARG A 562 4.72 -30.01 -19.20
CA ARG A 562 4.22 -31.24 -18.59
C ARG A 562 5.42 -32.08 -18.10
N PRO A 563 5.56 -32.33 -16.79
CA PRO A 563 6.64 -33.17 -16.27
C PRO A 563 6.51 -34.63 -16.69
N ALA A 564 7.61 -35.38 -16.64
CA ALA A 564 7.61 -36.83 -16.84
C ALA A 564 6.79 -37.57 -15.75
N ALA A 565 6.22 -38.73 -16.10
CA ALA A 565 5.46 -39.57 -15.18
C ALA A 565 6.30 -40.01 -13.97
N ARG A 566 5.73 -39.89 -12.77
CA ARG A 566 6.35 -40.32 -11.51
C ARG A 566 5.35 -41.07 -10.64
N ALA A 567 5.67 -42.31 -10.28
CA ALA A 567 4.81 -43.14 -9.43
C ALA A 567 4.48 -42.45 -8.09
N GLY A 568 3.28 -42.68 -7.57
CA GLY A 568 2.79 -42.07 -6.32
C GLY A 568 2.52 -40.57 -6.39
N ARG A 569 2.47 -39.99 -7.59
CA ARG A 569 2.17 -38.57 -7.84
C ARG A 569 0.93 -38.40 -8.71
N LEU A 570 0.23 -37.29 -8.49
CA LEU A 570 -0.77 -36.75 -9.40
C LEU A 570 -0.17 -35.60 -10.19
N LEU A 571 -0.46 -35.58 -11.49
CA LEU A 571 -0.21 -34.43 -12.35
C LEU A 571 -1.50 -33.64 -12.48
N VAL A 572 -1.46 -32.38 -12.09
CA VAL A 572 -2.61 -31.48 -12.11
C VAL A 572 -2.35 -30.42 -13.18
N GLU A 573 -3.22 -30.37 -14.18
CA GLU A 573 -3.19 -29.39 -15.25
C GLU A 573 -4.01 -28.17 -14.83
N LEU A 574 -3.36 -27.02 -14.75
CA LEU A 574 -3.90 -25.78 -14.18
C LEU A 574 -4.07 -24.72 -15.25
N ARG A 575 -5.20 -24.02 -15.23
CA ARG A 575 -5.39 -22.75 -15.92
C ARG A 575 -5.09 -21.61 -14.95
N VAL A 576 -3.95 -20.97 -15.17
CA VAL A 576 -3.42 -19.89 -14.34
C VAL A 576 -3.77 -18.53 -14.95
N PRO A 577 -4.60 -17.70 -14.30
CA PRO A 577 -4.89 -16.35 -14.75
C PRO A 577 -3.66 -15.43 -14.62
N ARG A 578 -3.71 -14.30 -15.35
CA ARG A 578 -2.66 -13.27 -15.35
C ARG A 578 -2.19 -12.92 -13.94
N GLY A 579 -0.88 -12.95 -13.75
CA GLY A 579 -0.20 -12.46 -12.56
C GLY A 579 -0.46 -13.25 -11.26
N ARG A 580 -0.99 -14.48 -11.34
CA ARG A 580 -1.34 -15.29 -10.15
C ARG A 580 -0.21 -16.17 -9.63
N THR A 581 0.87 -16.29 -10.38
CA THR A 581 2.06 -17.04 -9.95
C THR A 581 3.29 -16.15 -9.99
N VAL A 582 4.30 -16.54 -9.24
CA VAL A 582 5.64 -15.94 -9.28
C VAL A 582 6.46 -16.64 -10.34
N ASP A 583 7.08 -15.86 -11.20
CA ASP A 583 8.08 -16.31 -12.17
C ASP A 583 9.44 -16.32 -11.47
N VAL A 584 9.91 -17.51 -11.04
CA VAL A 584 11.13 -17.62 -10.25
C VAL A 584 12.35 -17.29 -11.10
N GLU A 585 12.36 -17.74 -12.35
CA GLU A 585 13.41 -17.40 -13.31
C GLU A 585 13.46 -15.88 -13.50
N ALA A 586 12.40 -15.24 -13.97
CA ALA A 586 12.45 -13.78 -14.20
C ALA A 586 12.76 -12.99 -12.92
N THR A 587 12.29 -13.46 -11.75
CA THR A 587 12.61 -12.84 -10.46
C THR A 587 14.10 -12.99 -10.10
N ALA A 588 14.69 -14.16 -10.31
CA ALA A 588 16.10 -14.38 -10.02
C ALA A 588 17.02 -13.58 -10.96
N ASP A 589 16.64 -13.35 -12.23
CA ASP A 589 17.40 -12.47 -13.13
C ASP A 589 17.34 -11.02 -12.64
N ALA A 590 16.14 -10.55 -12.27
CA ALA A 590 15.96 -9.20 -11.74
C ALA A 590 16.74 -8.97 -10.43
N VAL A 591 16.74 -9.95 -9.53
CA VAL A 591 17.48 -9.88 -8.26
C VAL A 591 18.98 -10.07 -8.46
N GLY A 592 19.41 -10.89 -9.42
CA GLY A 592 20.82 -11.13 -9.72
C GLY A 592 21.59 -9.88 -10.17
N GLU A 593 20.87 -8.89 -10.72
CA GLU A 593 21.42 -7.58 -11.08
C GLU A 593 21.62 -6.65 -9.86
N LEU A 594 21.18 -7.04 -8.66
CA LEU A 594 21.23 -6.25 -7.43
C LEU A 594 22.24 -6.88 -6.44
N PRO A 595 23.54 -6.54 -6.52
CA PRO A 595 24.60 -7.28 -5.80
C PRO A 595 24.52 -7.20 -4.27
N LEU A 596 23.79 -6.22 -3.74
CA LEU A 596 23.58 -6.01 -2.31
C LEU A 596 22.24 -6.57 -1.82
N VAL A 597 21.53 -7.34 -2.64
CA VAL A 597 20.34 -8.09 -2.27
C VAL A 597 20.70 -9.56 -2.12
N ARG A 598 20.39 -10.13 -0.96
CA ARG A 598 20.49 -11.56 -0.69
C ARG A 598 19.09 -12.14 -0.58
N GLY A 599 18.80 -13.20 -1.31
CA GLY A 599 17.47 -13.83 -1.30
C GLY A 599 17.47 -15.26 -1.78
N ARG A 600 16.29 -15.90 -1.78
CA ARG A 600 16.16 -17.32 -2.18
C ARG A 600 15.92 -17.54 -3.67
N ALA A 601 15.73 -16.47 -4.45
CA ALA A 601 15.38 -16.58 -5.87
C ALA A 601 16.38 -17.45 -6.67
N GLN A 602 17.68 -17.19 -6.51
CA GLN A 602 18.73 -17.96 -7.19
C GLN A 602 18.77 -19.43 -6.74
N ARG A 603 18.61 -19.70 -5.43
CA ARG A 603 18.54 -21.08 -4.91
C ARG A 603 17.32 -21.84 -5.43
N LEU A 604 16.17 -21.17 -5.55
CA LEU A 604 14.95 -21.77 -6.11
C LEU A 604 15.12 -22.10 -7.60
N ARG A 605 15.78 -21.21 -8.35
CA ARG A 605 16.16 -21.47 -9.74
C ARG A 605 17.10 -22.67 -9.85
N GLU A 606 18.15 -22.72 -9.03
CA GLU A 606 19.10 -23.85 -8.99
C GLU A 606 18.43 -25.18 -8.62
N ALA A 607 17.38 -25.12 -7.79
CA ALA A 607 16.52 -26.26 -7.47
C ALA A 607 15.52 -26.62 -8.59
N GLY A 608 15.54 -25.93 -9.73
CA GLY A 608 14.66 -26.16 -10.87
C GLY A 608 13.21 -25.73 -10.66
N VAL A 609 12.94 -24.83 -9.72
CA VAL A 609 11.59 -24.28 -9.51
C VAL A 609 11.36 -23.18 -10.54
N GLU A 610 10.50 -23.43 -11.54
CA GLU A 610 10.18 -22.45 -12.59
C GLU A 610 9.17 -21.39 -12.11
N LEU A 611 8.10 -21.86 -11.45
CA LEU A 611 6.97 -21.04 -11.03
C LEU A 611 6.55 -21.38 -9.60
N ILE A 612 6.06 -20.38 -8.87
CA ILE A 612 5.48 -20.56 -7.54
C ILE A 612 4.04 -20.06 -7.52
N LEU A 613 3.11 -20.94 -7.14
CA LEU A 613 1.73 -20.58 -6.83
C LEU A 613 1.58 -20.38 -5.33
N THR A 614 1.16 -19.19 -4.91
CA THR A 614 0.96 -18.87 -3.50
C THR A 614 -0.36 -19.44 -2.98
N SER A 615 -0.44 -19.78 -1.70
CA SER A 615 -1.66 -20.30 -1.08
C SER A 615 -2.85 -19.34 -1.24
N ARG A 616 -2.62 -18.03 -1.15
CA ARG A 616 -3.62 -16.96 -1.39
C ARG A 616 -4.25 -17.01 -2.79
N SER A 617 -3.63 -17.72 -3.73
CA SER A 617 -4.12 -17.84 -5.10
C SER A 617 -4.83 -19.16 -5.37
N TYR A 618 -4.82 -20.13 -4.46
CA TYR A 618 -5.36 -21.48 -4.71
C TYR A 618 -6.82 -21.46 -5.19
N ASP A 619 -7.71 -20.72 -4.52
CA ASP A 619 -9.12 -20.63 -4.91
C ASP A 619 -9.36 -19.92 -6.26
N ARG A 620 -8.34 -19.19 -6.76
CA ARG A 620 -8.40 -18.46 -8.02
C ARG A 620 -7.82 -19.25 -9.19
N ILE A 621 -7.27 -20.44 -8.94
CA ILE A 621 -6.73 -21.34 -9.97
C ILE A 621 -7.77 -22.40 -10.30
N GLN A 622 -7.98 -22.60 -11.60
CA GLN A 622 -8.86 -23.64 -12.12
C GLN A 622 -8.03 -24.86 -12.53
N VAL A 623 -8.43 -26.04 -12.07
CA VAL A 623 -7.91 -27.32 -12.54
C VAL A 623 -8.68 -27.71 -13.78
N GLU A 624 -7.98 -27.90 -14.90
CA GLU A 624 -8.57 -28.40 -16.14
C GLU A 624 -8.66 -29.93 -16.11
N ARG A 625 -7.60 -30.60 -15.68
CA ARG A 625 -7.49 -32.07 -15.68
C ARG A 625 -6.59 -32.57 -14.55
N VAL A 626 -6.87 -33.77 -14.07
CA VAL A 626 -6.00 -34.51 -13.14
C VAL A 626 -5.59 -35.81 -13.80
N HIS A 627 -4.30 -36.14 -13.71
CA HIS A 627 -3.74 -37.37 -14.23
C HIS A 627 -3.01 -38.15 -13.13
N ARG A 628 -2.99 -39.47 -13.26
CA ARG A 628 -2.26 -40.41 -12.41
C ARG A 628 -1.34 -41.26 -13.27
N VAL A 629 -0.29 -41.80 -12.68
CA VAL A 629 0.60 -42.71 -13.40
C VAL A 629 -0.02 -44.11 -13.51
N ARG A 630 -0.05 -44.63 -14.74
CA ARG A 630 -0.37 -46.02 -15.09
C ARG A 630 0.51 -46.45 -16.26
N ASP A 631 1.06 -47.66 -16.19
CA ASP A 631 1.96 -48.21 -17.21
C ASP A 631 3.10 -47.26 -17.64
N GLY A 632 3.63 -46.48 -16.68
CA GLY A 632 4.69 -45.51 -16.92
C GLY A 632 4.26 -44.21 -17.64
N GLY A 633 2.97 -44.06 -17.96
CA GLY A 633 2.39 -42.88 -18.60
C GLY A 633 1.46 -42.09 -17.69
N TRP A 634 1.11 -40.86 -18.09
CA TRP A 634 0.08 -40.06 -17.43
C TRP A 634 -1.29 -40.36 -18.03
N GLU A 635 -2.16 -41.00 -17.25
CA GLU A 635 -3.56 -41.25 -17.63
C GLU A 635 -4.51 -40.33 -16.87
N PRO A 636 -5.57 -39.81 -17.51
CA PRO A 636 -6.56 -38.97 -16.85
C PRO A 636 -7.31 -39.75 -15.76
N VAL A 637 -7.58 -39.11 -14.62
CA VAL A 637 -8.39 -39.71 -13.55
C VAL A 637 -9.87 -39.55 -13.92
N PRO A 638 -10.61 -40.66 -14.15
CA PRO A 638 -12.01 -40.57 -14.55
C PRO A 638 -12.87 -40.00 -13.42
N GLY A 639 -13.91 -39.25 -13.79
CA GLY A 639 -14.89 -38.68 -12.85
C GLY A 639 -14.44 -37.42 -12.09
N VAL A 640 -13.22 -36.92 -12.31
CA VAL A 640 -12.75 -35.66 -11.71
C VAL A 640 -13.18 -34.47 -12.56
N ALA A 641 -14.17 -33.72 -12.10
CA ALA A 641 -14.64 -32.50 -12.76
C ALA A 641 -13.61 -31.36 -12.66
N ALA A 642 -13.58 -30.50 -13.69
CA ALA A 642 -12.81 -29.26 -13.65
C ALA A 642 -13.40 -28.29 -12.61
N GLY A 643 -12.55 -27.46 -12.00
CA GLY A 643 -13.00 -26.52 -10.97
C GLY A 643 -11.87 -25.93 -10.13
N PRO A 644 -12.19 -25.23 -9.03
CA PRO A 644 -11.20 -24.61 -8.16
C PRO A 644 -10.21 -25.62 -7.57
N LEU A 645 -8.93 -25.25 -7.52
CA LEU A 645 -7.84 -26.14 -7.12
C LEU A 645 -8.07 -26.89 -5.79
N PRO A 646 -8.48 -26.25 -4.68
CA PRO A 646 -8.69 -26.98 -3.42
C PRO A 646 -9.83 -27.99 -3.48
N VAL A 647 -10.90 -27.67 -4.23
CA VAL A 647 -12.09 -28.52 -4.38
C VAL A 647 -11.75 -29.78 -5.16
N VAL A 648 -11.12 -29.61 -6.33
CA VAL A 648 -10.77 -30.71 -7.23
C VAL A 648 -9.76 -31.66 -6.58
N LEU A 649 -8.76 -31.12 -5.87
CA LEU A 649 -7.75 -31.94 -5.21
C LEU A 649 -8.30 -32.73 -4.03
N ARG A 650 -9.21 -32.15 -3.25
CA ARG A 650 -9.88 -32.89 -2.16
C ARG A 650 -10.60 -34.12 -2.70
N ALA A 651 -11.30 -33.99 -3.83
CA ALA A 651 -11.95 -35.12 -4.49
C ALA A 651 -10.94 -36.13 -5.06
N ALA A 652 -9.89 -35.66 -5.75
CA ALA A 652 -8.93 -36.52 -6.43
C ALA A 652 -7.95 -37.27 -5.49
N GLN A 653 -7.69 -36.75 -4.29
CA GLN A 653 -6.80 -37.34 -3.29
C GLN A 653 -7.53 -38.16 -2.22
N SER A 654 -8.87 -38.11 -2.20
CA SER A 654 -9.67 -38.96 -1.33
C SER A 654 -9.54 -40.43 -1.77
N PRO A 655 -9.55 -41.39 -0.82
CA PRO A 655 -9.62 -42.80 -1.20
C PRO A 655 -10.86 -43.02 -2.09
N PRO A 656 -10.79 -43.89 -3.11
CA PRO A 656 -11.99 -44.26 -3.85
C PRO A 656 -13.01 -44.73 -2.82
N ALA A 657 -14.23 -44.17 -2.84
CA ALA A 657 -15.31 -44.65 -2.00
C ALA A 657 -15.38 -46.15 -2.26
N SER A 658 -14.99 -46.95 -1.26
CA SER A 658 -15.02 -48.40 -1.35
C SER A 658 -16.44 -48.74 -1.74
N GLY A 659 -16.59 -49.19 -2.98
CA GLY A 659 -17.90 -49.55 -3.53
C GLY A 659 -18.57 -50.43 -2.50
N ALA A 660 -19.79 -50.05 -2.12
CA ALA A 660 -20.68 -50.93 -1.40
C ALA A 660 -20.57 -52.28 -2.12
N SER A 661 -19.90 -53.22 -1.48
CA SER A 661 -19.85 -54.58 -1.99
C SER A 661 -21.31 -54.99 -2.05
N ALA A 662 -21.83 -55.10 -3.26
CA ALA A 662 -23.09 -55.76 -3.50
C ALA A 662 -22.88 -57.20 -3.04
N SER A 663 -23.19 -57.43 -1.76
CA SER A 663 -23.43 -58.76 -1.22
C SER A 663 -24.56 -59.35 -2.04
N SER A 664 -24.18 -60.32 -2.87
CA SER A 664 -25.09 -61.24 -3.53
C SER A 664 -25.56 -62.29 -2.53
#